data_AF-A0A8H3GFE0-F1
#
_entry.id   AF-A0A8H3GFE0-F1
#
_cell.length_a   1.000
_cell.length_b   1.000
_cell.length_c   1.000
_cell.angle_alpha   90.00
_cell.angle_beta   90.00
_cell.angle_gamma   90.00
#
_symmetry.space_group_name_H-M   'P 1'
#
loop_
_entity.id
_entity.type
_entity.pdbx_description
1 polymer ?
#
loop_
_entity_poly.entity_id
_entity_poly.type
_entity_poly.pdbx_seq_one_letter_code
_entity_poly.pdbx_strand_id
1 'polypeptide(L)'
;MDKIKENKRSAVTFEIFAAAYWPHFDQCLTKDLDPALVHSEFLGVIEGSEFTLTSESGVLSRDDYLDLSQGNLLLSSQRDKIYSLYESYRKARGKLGGYNAAERYVDEAQDNLLIDTKLIRNLSNNPHGILMAGDTAQTISAGSSFRFEDLKAFSWRLEDQDEAVRAKKRKPIHPTLFHLSVNYRSHGGIVDCASALVELVSALFPNSIDVLKRETGLIEGPLPTFFSGWESSSIPIDRFLRNQDNVKVDFGANQVILVRNDAARDALRAQVGDIGLILTLYESKGLEFNDVLLYNFFEDSIASANTWRIVLRALDTSKHRLLPQFEEVRHAAICTELKNLADEGDTIPQLSASSSKSEWEAQGRTLFERQLYPQAMLCFDRAGLSLERDISAAYEARKQARLIQANQSDDRGSRVAFRNAAEKFLECSKVATSKQQHSCHLRAAECFVQAEEWKVAAETFVLAREFGLAAKNFRYAGCFDEAVDLVQTHQDDIEKSVAEEIIKVAQLQYLRTDEYEKAEMLFDDLDEQLECMEDYGLDSGRIHVLEQHQRHEEAIEATAVAAFGAGNTIEGVRLLHSSNDPKLVHRAVKKALEALWILFPLSRQVDSADNPAAETLIQYLSNNLEILTKEEAHELEVFRAIHAKSQSRIGSLARSHGILASDSPYRSALALLCSASFVAPIL
;
A
#
# COMPACT_ATOMS: atom_id res chain seq x y z
N MET A 1 6.46 11.28 -45.80
CA MET A 1 6.35 9.87 -45.34
C MET A 1 7.67 9.33 -44.81
N ASP A 2 8.82 9.70 -45.38
CA ASP A 2 10.04 8.90 -45.22
C ASP A 2 10.70 8.98 -43.83
N LYS A 3 10.56 10.11 -43.10
CA LYS A 3 10.89 10.17 -41.65
C LYS A 3 10.14 9.13 -40.79
N ILE A 4 8.96 8.66 -41.22
CA ILE A 4 8.20 7.61 -40.50
C ILE A 4 8.76 6.21 -40.81
N LYS A 5 9.44 6.03 -41.95
CA LYS A 5 10.09 4.75 -42.30
C LYS A 5 11.39 4.50 -41.54
N GLU A 6 12.05 5.56 -41.04
CA GLU A 6 13.21 5.45 -40.15
C GLU A 6 12.79 5.04 -38.73
N ASN A 7 11.67 5.58 -38.21
CA ASN A 7 11.13 5.30 -36.87
C ASN A 7 10.50 3.89 -36.67
N LYS A 8 10.87 2.88 -37.47
CA LYS A 8 10.38 1.48 -37.34
C LYS A 8 10.88 0.72 -36.09
N ARG A 9 11.32 1.44 -35.05
CA ARG A 9 11.84 0.93 -33.76
C ARG A 9 11.70 1.93 -32.60
N SER A 10 10.98 3.04 -32.79
CA SER A 10 10.83 4.05 -31.75
C SER A 10 9.88 3.60 -30.64
N ALA A 11 9.93 4.29 -29.51
CA ALA A 11 8.84 4.32 -28.54
C ALA A 11 7.49 4.62 -29.22
N VAL A 12 6.40 4.04 -28.74
CA VAL A 12 5.04 4.40 -29.19
C VAL A 12 4.52 5.53 -28.31
N THR A 13 4.76 6.78 -28.73
CA THR A 13 4.08 7.96 -28.19
C THR A 13 2.73 8.16 -28.89
N PHE A 14 1.90 9.08 -28.39
CA PHE A 14 0.61 9.39 -29.03
C PHE A 14 0.76 9.89 -30.47
N GLU A 15 1.76 10.73 -30.75
CA GLU A 15 2.01 11.26 -32.10
C GLU A 15 2.38 10.13 -33.07
N ILE A 16 3.13 9.13 -32.58
CA ILE A 16 3.54 7.96 -33.34
C ILE A 16 2.35 7.00 -33.53
N PHE A 17 1.49 6.84 -32.53
CA PHE A 17 0.21 6.13 -32.66
C PHE A 17 -0.69 6.77 -33.72
N ALA A 18 -0.94 8.07 -33.62
CA ALA A 18 -1.78 8.83 -34.55
C ALA A 18 -1.21 8.87 -35.98
N ALA A 19 0.11 8.91 -36.15
CA ALA A 19 0.75 8.99 -37.47
C ALA A 19 1.04 7.64 -38.15
N ALA A 20 1.24 6.55 -37.38
CA ALA A 20 1.73 5.27 -37.92
C ALA A 20 0.85 4.05 -37.62
N TYR A 21 -0.14 4.17 -36.71
CA TYR A 21 -1.06 3.09 -36.35
C TYR A 21 -2.51 3.43 -36.71
N TRP A 22 -3.00 4.58 -36.26
CA TRP A 22 -4.38 5.04 -36.50
C TRP A 22 -4.81 5.03 -37.98
N PRO A 23 -3.99 5.47 -38.97
CA PRO A 23 -4.37 5.47 -40.39
C PRO A 23 -4.44 4.06 -41.03
N HIS A 24 -4.20 3.01 -40.26
CA HIS A 24 -4.23 1.61 -40.68
C HIS A 24 -5.26 0.76 -39.93
N PHE A 25 -6.07 1.38 -39.06
CA PHE A 25 -7.24 0.75 -38.46
C PHE A 25 -8.46 0.81 -39.40
N ASP A 26 -9.45 -0.04 -39.15
CA ASP A 26 -10.69 -0.04 -39.92
C ASP A 26 -11.48 1.25 -39.70
N GLN A 27 -11.82 1.94 -40.79
CA GLN A 27 -12.62 3.17 -40.78
C GLN A 27 -14.03 2.96 -40.21
N CYS A 28 -14.57 1.75 -40.25
CA CYS A 28 -15.83 1.39 -39.59
C CYS A 28 -15.71 1.33 -38.07
N LEU A 29 -14.51 1.07 -37.55
CA LEU A 29 -14.23 1.00 -36.11
C LEU A 29 -13.76 2.34 -35.54
N THR A 30 -12.92 3.10 -36.27
CA THR A 30 -12.43 4.43 -35.84
C THR A 30 -13.42 5.57 -36.06
N LYS A 31 -14.56 5.32 -36.73
CA LYS A 31 -15.60 6.35 -36.92
C LYS A 31 -16.16 6.81 -35.57
N ASP A 32 -16.26 8.13 -35.42
CA ASP A 32 -16.79 8.82 -34.25
C ASP A 32 -15.98 8.56 -32.94
N LEU A 33 -14.72 8.10 -33.06
CA LEU A 33 -13.76 7.96 -31.96
C LEU A 33 -12.63 9.00 -32.07
N ASP A 34 -12.20 9.53 -30.92
CA ASP A 34 -10.99 10.36 -30.84
C ASP A 34 -9.72 9.47 -30.71
N PRO A 35 -8.63 9.75 -31.47
CA PRO A 35 -7.42 8.94 -31.41
C PRO A 35 -6.71 8.97 -30.05
N ALA A 36 -6.75 10.08 -29.31
CA ALA A 36 -6.08 10.21 -28.02
C ALA A 36 -6.85 9.44 -26.94
N LEU A 37 -8.19 9.53 -26.94
CA LEU A 37 -9.02 8.77 -25.99
C LEU A 37 -8.82 7.24 -26.15
N VAL A 38 -8.78 6.74 -27.40
CA VAL A 38 -8.50 5.32 -27.67
C VAL A 38 -7.07 4.94 -27.26
N HIS A 39 -6.09 5.83 -27.45
CA HIS A 39 -4.72 5.60 -26.99
C HIS A 39 -4.60 5.54 -25.46
N SER A 40 -5.38 6.36 -24.73
CA SER A 40 -5.44 6.30 -23.27
C SER A 40 -6.14 5.04 -22.74
N GLU A 41 -7.22 4.56 -23.38
CA GLU A 41 -7.84 3.27 -23.02
C GLU A 41 -6.85 2.10 -23.24
N PHE A 42 -6.08 2.11 -24.33
CA PHE A 42 -5.10 1.06 -24.60
C PHE A 42 -4.00 1.00 -23.53
N LEU A 43 -3.41 2.14 -23.17
CA LEU A 43 -2.26 2.18 -22.27
C LEU A 43 -2.62 2.24 -20.78
N GLY A 44 -3.64 3.02 -20.42
CA GLY A 44 -4.03 3.24 -19.02
C GLY A 44 -4.96 2.16 -18.45
N VAL A 45 -5.62 1.38 -19.32
CA VAL A 45 -6.69 0.46 -18.90
C VAL A 45 -6.38 -0.96 -19.33
N ILE A 46 -6.26 -1.20 -20.65
CA ILE A 46 -6.04 -2.55 -21.19
C ILE A 46 -4.62 -3.07 -20.88
N GLU A 47 -3.59 -2.24 -21.06
CA GLU A 47 -2.18 -2.56 -20.70
C GLU A 47 -1.74 -2.04 -19.31
N GLY A 48 -2.61 -1.34 -18.55
CA GLY A 48 -2.16 -0.55 -17.39
C GLY A 48 -3.07 -0.47 -16.15
N SER A 49 -4.26 -1.07 -16.13
CA SER A 49 -5.11 -1.11 -14.93
C SER A 49 -4.62 -2.14 -13.90
N GLU A 50 -5.02 -1.98 -12.63
CA GLU A 50 -4.71 -2.94 -11.55
C GLU A 50 -5.13 -4.38 -11.87
N PHE A 51 -6.29 -4.54 -12.53
CA PHE A 51 -6.81 -5.82 -12.99
C PHE A 51 -5.89 -6.57 -13.99
N THR A 52 -4.88 -5.91 -14.57
CA THR A 52 -3.84 -6.60 -15.37
C THR A 52 -2.93 -7.49 -14.52
N LEU A 53 -2.82 -7.25 -13.21
CA LEU A 53 -1.98 -8.04 -12.28
C LEU A 53 -2.45 -9.49 -12.14
N THR A 54 -3.74 -9.75 -12.32
CA THR A 54 -4.34 -11.10 -12.29
C THR A 54 -4.29 -11.82 -13.64
N SER A 55 -3.85 -11.15 -14.72
CA SER A 55 -3.72 -11.75 -16.05
C SER A 55 -2.31 -12.33 -16.27
N GLU A 56 -2.22 -13.62 -16.60
CA GLU A 56 -0.95 -14.28 -16.98
C GLU A 56 -0.24 -13.57 -18.16
N SER A 57 -0.97 -12.76 -18.94
CA SER A 57 -0.43 -12.05 -20.10
C SER A 57 -0.03 -10.59 -19.82
N GLY A 58 -0.27 -10.07 -18.61
CA GLY A 58 0.00 -8.67 -18.24
C GLY A 58 -0.87 -7.65 -18.97
N VAL A 59 -2.01 -8.08 -19.51
CA VAL A 59 -2.98 -7.30 -20.29
C VAL A 59 -4.37 -7.85 -19.99
N LEU A 60 -5.39 -7.01 -19.88
CA LEU A 60 -6.78 -7.49 -19.72
C LEU A 60 -7.20 -8.37 -20.91
N SER A 61 -7.98 -9.43 -20.66
CA SER A 61 -8.68 -10.11 -21.75
C SER A 61 -9.84 -9.26 -22.28
N ARG A 62 -10.45 -9.70 -23.39
CA ARG A 62 -11.63 -9.01 -23.94
C ARG A 62 -12.78 -9.03 -22.95
N ASP A 63 -12.97 -10.18 -22.30
CA ASP A 63 -14.11 -10.45 -21.45
C ASP A 63 -13.95 -9.66 -20.14
N ASP A 64 -12.77 -9.71 -19.50
CA ASP A 64 -12.45 -8.89 -18.31
C ASP A 64 -12.64 -7.38 -18.58
N TYR A 65 -12.18 -6.90 -19.74
CA TYR A 65 -12.30 -5.48 -20.12
C TYR A 65 -13.74 -5.06 -20.41
N LEU A 66 -14.56 -5.96 -20.97
CA LEU A 66 -15.99 -5.73 -21.17
C LEU A 66 -16.75 -5.69 -19.84
N ASP A 67 -16.39 -6.55 -18.89
CA ASP A 67 -17.08 -6.72 -17.59
C ASP A 67 -16.68 -5.69 -16.52
N LEU A 68 -15.66 -4.84 -16.76
CA LEU A 68 -15.30 -3.73 -15.85
C LEU A 68 -16.54 -2.87 -15.48
N SER A 69 -16.65 -2.44 -14.23
CA SER A 69 -17.76 -1.56 -13.81
C SER A 69 -17.78 -0.25 -14.62
N GLN A 70 -18.97 0.35 -14.80
CA GLN A 70 -19.14 1.47 -15.74
C GLN A 70 -18.49 2.79 -15.27
N GLY A 71 -18.18 2.93 -13.97
CA GLY A 71 -17.82 4.21 -13.36
C GLY A 71 -16.49 4.83 -13.80
N ASN A 72 -15.53 4.02 -14.27
CA ASN A 72 -14.13 4.46 -14.39
C ASN A 72 -13.66 4.81 -15.81
N LEU A 73 -14.48 4.64 -16.86
CA LEU A 73 -14.00 4.66 -18.25
C LEU A 73 -14.80 5.59 -19.19
N LEU A 74 -14.08 6.43 -19.94
CA LEU A 74 -14.63 7.48 -20.80
C LEU A 74 -15.43 6.95 -22.00
N LEU A 75 -15.20 5.70 -22.39
CA LEU A 75 -15.80 5.08 -23.58
C LEU A 75 -16.49 3.72 -23.29
N SER A 76 -17.10 3.59 -22.10
CA SER A 76 -17.78 2.37 -21.63
C SER A 76 -18.74 1.73 -22.64
N SER A 77 -19.54 2.53 -23.35
CA SER A 77 -20.50 2.08 -24.38
C SER A 77 -19.86 1.61 -25.70
N GLN A 78 -18.54 1.74 -25.86
CA GLN A 78 -17.80 1.45 -27.09
C GLN A 78 -16.64 0.46 -26.88
N ARG A 79 -16.49 -0.11 -25.67
CA ARG A 79 -15.42 -1.04 -25.29
C ARG A 79 -15.17 -2.15 -26.31
N ASP A 80 -16.20 -2.78 -26.87
CA ASP A 80 -16.00 -3.86 -27.83
C ASP A 80 -15.29 -3.43 -29.13
N LYS A 81 -15.62 -2.22 -29.62
CA LYS A 81 -14.90 -1.60 -30.75
C LYS A 81 -13.47 -1.26 -30.37
N ILE A 82 -13.27 -0.73 -29.15
CA ILE A 82 -11.96 -0.34 -28.63
C ILE A 82 -11.07 -1.57 -28.49
N TYR A 83 -11.55 -2.68 -27.94
CA TYR A 83 -10.76 -3.91 -27.84
C TYR A 83 -10.49 -4.51 -29.23
N SER A 84 -11.42 -4.41 -30.18
CA SER A 84 -11.19 -4.79 -31.58
C SER A 84 -10.10 -3.92 -32.27
N LEU A 85 -10.04 -2.63 -31.94
CA LEU A 85 -8.95 -1.74 -32.32
C LEU A 85 -7.65 -2.07 -31.56
N TYR A 86 -7.71 -2.48 -30.29
CA TYR A 86 -6.56 -2.89 -29.49
C TYR A 86 -5.91 -4.16 -30.04
N GLU A 87 -6.70 -5.17 -30.43
CA GLU A 87 -6.16 -6.33 -31.15
C GLU A 87 -5.45 -5.92 -32.44
N SER A 88 -6.05 -4.98 -33.19
CA SER A 88 -5.48 -4.46 -34.45
C SER A 88 -4.17 -3.70 -34.19
N TYR A 89 -4.12 -2.90 -33.13
CA TYR A 89 -2.93 -2.25 -32.60
C TYR A 89 -1.85 -3.26 -32.19
N ARG A 90 -2.17 -4.27 -31.38
CA ARG A 90 -1.23 -5.34 -30.94
C ARG A 90 -0.67 -6.11 -32.14
N LYS A 91 -1.51 -6.44 -33.13
CA LYS A 91 -1.13 -7.08 -34.41
C LYS A 91 -0.26 -6.17 -35.29
N ALA A 92 -0.44 -4.85 -35.25
CA ALA A 92 0.42 -3.89 -35.94
C ALA A 92 1.75 -3.65 -35.21
N ARG A 93 1.71 -3.49 -33.88
CA ARG A 93 2.85 -3.28 -32.97
C ARG A 93 3.84 -4.43 -33.04
N GLY A 94 3.35 -5.69 -33.08
CA GLY A 94 4.19 -6.86 -33.30
C GLY A 94 4.88 -6.92 -34.67
N LYS A 95 4.35 -6.23 -35.70
CA LYS A 95 4.97 -6.10 -37.03
C LYS A 95 5.89 -4.87 -37.15
N LEU A 96 5.61 -3.82 -36.37
CA LEU A 96 6.32 -2.54 -36.38
C LEU A 96 7.44 -2.44 -35.32
N GLY A 97 7.47 -3.34 -34.34
CA GLY A 97 8.56 -3.42 -33.35
C GLY A 97 8.60 -2.26 -32.35
N GLY A 98 7.44 -1.69 -31.99
CA GLY A 98 7.32 -0.52 -31.11
C GLY A 98 7.36 -0.87 -29.62
N TYR A 99 8.34 -0.32 -28.90
CA TYR A 99 8.53 -0.49 -27.45
C TYR A 99 7.71 0.52 -26.63
N ASN A 100 7.58 0.28 -25.31
CA ASN A 100 7.00 1.27 -24.38
C ASN A 100 7.87 2.55 -24.37
N ALA A 101 7.23 3.71 -24.23
CA ALA A 101 7.91 5.01 -24.14
C ALA A 101 8.56 5.30 -22.76
N ALA A 102 8.56 4.33 -21.84
CA ALA A 102 9.08 4.48 -20.49
C ALA A 102 10.62 4.48 -20.48
N GLU A 103 11.22 5.64 -20.71
CA GLU A 103 12.64 5.88 -20.48
C GLU A 103 12.91 6.01 -18.98
N ARG A 104 14.01 5.42 -18.52
CA ARG A 104 14.41 5.35 -17.11
C ARG A 104 15.79 5.98 -16.96
N TYR A 105 15.87 7.01 -16.13
CA TYR A 105 17.11 7.63 -15.71
C TYR A 105 17.39 7.19 -14.28
N VAL A 106 18.58 6.64 -14.05
CA VAL A 106 19.06 6.25 -12.72
C VAL A 106 20.32 7.06 -12.48
N ASP A 107 20.28 7.93 -11.47
CA ASP A 107 21.45 8.61 -10.96
C ASP A 107 21.98 7.88 -9.72
N GLU A 108 23.20 8.16 -9.28
CA GLU A 108 23.84 7.52 -8.12
C GLU A 108 23.84 5.97 -8.18
N ALA A 109 23.97 5.40 -9.39
CA ALA A 109 23.81 3.97 -9.65
C ALA A 109 24.76 3.04 -8.85
N GLN A 110 25.81 3.58 -8.22
CA GLN A 110 26.71 2.86 -7.32
C GLN A 110 26.11 2.52 -5.94
N ASP A 111 25.00 3.17 -5.56
CA ASP A 111 24.25 2.84 -4.34
C ASP A 111 23.28 1.67 -4.55
N ASN A 112 22.98 1.31 -5.81
CA ASN A 112 22.19 0.12 -6.15
C ASN A 112 23.03 -1.16 -6.13
N LEU A 113 22.39 -2.27 -5.77
CA LEU A 113 22.96 -3.59 -5.99
C LEU A 113 22.86 -3.94 -7.48
N LEU A 114 23.84 -4.70 -7.99
CA LEU A 114 23.89 -5.13 -9.39
C LEU A 114 22.61 -5.87 -9.84
N ILE A 115 21.89 -6.53 -8.92
CA ILE A 115 20.62 -7.22 -9.20
C ILE A 115 19.45 -6.24 -9.45
N ASP A 116 19.50 -5.03 -8.89
CA ASP A 116 18.43 -4.01 -9.05
C ASP A 116 18.31 -3.57 -10.50
N THR A 117 19.43 -3.60 -11.25
CA THR A 117 19.45 -3.41 -12.70
C THR A 117 18.52 -4.38 -13.44
N LYS A 118 18.28 -5.59 -12.93
CA LYS A 118 17.31 -6.53 -13.53
C LYS A 118 15.87 -6.10 -13.23
N LEU A 119 15.57 -5.57 -12.04
CA LEU A 119 14.26 -4.98 -11.75
C LEU A 119 14.01 -3.77 -12.66
N ILE A 120 14.97 -2.85 -12.75
CA ILE A 120 14.91 -1.66 -13.62
C ILE A 120 14.76 -2.05 -15.10
N ARG A 121 15.46 -3.10 -15.57
CA ARG A 121 15.30 -3.65 -16.94
C ARG A 121 13.92 -4.26 -17.16
N ASN A 122 13.31 -4.89 -16.17
CA ASN A 122 11.93 -5.39 -16.27
C ASN A 122 10.90 -4.24 -16.32
N LEU A 123 11.21 -3.09 -15.72
CA LEU A 123 10.39 -1.87 -15.73
C LEU A 123 10.52 -1.02 -17.00
N SER A 124 11.34 -1.44 -17.98
CA SER A 124 11.37 -0.87 -19.33
C SER A 124 11.76 -1.89 -20.41
N ASN A 125 10.76 -2.30 -21.19
CA ASN A 125 10.93 -3.13 -22.39
C ASN A 125 11.57 -2.36 -23.58
N ASN A 126 11.99 -1.10 -23.40
CA ASN A 126 12.75 -0.35 -24.41
C ASN A 126 14.26 -0.64 -24.23
N PRO A 127 14.92 -1.32 -25.18
CA PRO A 127 16.35 -1.65 -25.05
C PRO A 127 17.27 -0.42 -25.01
N HIS A 128 16.80 0.74 -25.50
CA HIS A 128 17.47 2.04 -25.42
C HIS A 128 16.99 2.91 -24.25
N GLY A 129 15.91 2.55 -23.57
CA GLY A 129 15.21 3.39 -22.59
C GLY A 129 15.77 3.33 -21.17
N ILE A 130 17.07 3.14 -21.01
CA ILE A 130 17.75 3.09 -19.71
C ILE A 130 19.07 3.86 -19.79
N LEU A 131 19.19 4.92 -19.01
CA LEU A 131 20.44 5.64 -18.74
C LEU A 131 20.81 5.44 -17.27
N MET A 132 22.07 5.15 -16.99
CA MET A 132 22.60 4.99 -15.64
C MET A 132 23.84 5.89 -15.49
N ALA A 133 23.84 6.74 -14.45
CA ALA A 133 24.90 7.66 -14.06
C ALA A 133 25.26 7.43 -12.57
N GLY A 134 26.42 7.93 -12.15
CA GLY A 134 26.99 7.69 -10.82
C GLY A 134 28.52 7.66 -10.86
N ASP A 135 29.16 7.43 -9.71
CA ASP A 135 30.62 7.41 -9.57
C ASP A 135 31.10 6.15 -8.82
N THR A 136 32.05 5.45 -9.44
CA THR A 136 32.70 4.24 -8.89
C THR A 136 33.54 4.54 -7.64
N ALA A 137 34.12 5.74 -7.54
CA ALA A 137 34.94 6.15 -6.39
C ALA A 137 34.09 6.41 -5.13
N GLN A 138 32.90 6.98 -5.29
CA GLN A 138 31.96 7.33 -4.22
C GLN A 138 31.15 6.13 -3.67
N THR A 139 31.75 4.94 -3.68
CA THR A 139 31.20 3.70 -3.11
C THR A 139 31.42 3.63 -1.59
N ILE A 140 30.86 4.61 -0.86
CA ILE A 140 30.95 4.73 0.61
C ILE A 140 29.97 3.82 1.36
N SER A 141 28.96 3.28 0.66
CA SER A 141 27.95 2.39 1.26
C SER A 141 28.54 1.01 1.57
N ALA A 142 28.48 0.60 2.85
CA ALA A 142 29.12 -0.61 3.34
C ALA A 142 28.50 -1.87 2.71
N GLY A 143 29.26 -2.52 1.82
CA GLY A 143 28.84 -3.71 1.07
C GLY A 143 28.61 -3.47 -0.42
N SER A 144 28.61 -2.22 -0.91
CA SER A 144 28.65 -1.95 -2.34
C SER A 144 30.06 -2.18 -2.89
N SER A 145 30.19 -3.17 -3.79
CA SER A 145 31.38 -3.37 -4.64
C SER A 145 31.07 -3.00 -6.08
N PHE A 146 30.35 -1.90 -6.29
CA PHE A 146 29.92 -1.46 -7.61
C PHE A 146 31.09 -1.09 -8.52
N ARG A 147 30.99 -1.51 -9.79
CA ARG A 147 31.81 -1.04 -10.91
C ARG A 147 30.96 -0.95 -12.17
N PHE A 148 31.20 0.06 -12.99
CA PHE A 148 30.52 0.22 -14.28
C PHE A 148 30.86 -0.90 -15.27
N GLU A 149 32.06 -1.50 -15.21
CA GLU A 149 32.39 -2.71 -15.97
C GLU A 149 31.46 -3.89 -15.62
N ASP A 150 31.18 -4.12 -14.34
CA ASP A 150 30.32 -5.21 -13.88
C ASP A 150 28.85 -4.95 -14.23
N LEU A 151 28.38 -3.70 -14.09
CA LEU A 151 27.06 -3.24 -14.52
C LEU A 151 26.86 -3.44 -16.04
N LYS A 152 27.86 -3.06 -16.84
CA LYS A 152 27.88 -3.22 -18.29
C LYS A 152 27.87 -4.70 -18.68
N ALA A 153 28.70 -5.52 -18.03
CA ALA A 153 28.78 -6.95 -18.27
C ALA A 153 27.50 -7.70 -17.86
N PHE A 154 26.83 -7.29 -16.77
CA PHE A 154 25.54 -7.85 -16.37
C PHE A 154 24.44 -7.47 -17.35
N SER A 155 24.33 -6.19 -17.70
CA SER A 155 23.37 -5.69 -18.69
C SER A 155 23.55 -6.34 -20.07
N TRP A 156 24.80 -6.64 -20.47
CA TRP A 156 25.08 -7.44 -21.66
C TRP A 156 24.49 -8.85 -21.56
N ARG A 157 24.71 -9.56 -20.45
CA ARG A 157 24.15 -10.91 -20.21
C ARG A 157 22.62 -10.91 -20.18
N LEU A 158 21.99 -9.88 -19.60
CA LEU A 158 20.54 -9.72 -19.60
C LEU A 158 19.97 -9.53 -21.01
N GLU A 159 20.70 -8.80 -21.86
CA GLU A 159 20.30 -8.56 -23.26
C GLU A 159 20.43 -9.80 -24.14
N ASP A 160 21.51 -10.58 -24.00
CA ASP A 160 21.66 -11.86 -24.72
C ASP A 160 20.67 -12.94 -24.23
N GLN A 161 20.08 -12.75 -23.04
CA GLN A 161 19.05 -13.62 -22.48
C GLN A 161 17.61 -13.22 -22.87
N ASP A 162 17.39 -12.03 -23.41
CA ASP A 162 16.07 -11.53 -23.84
C ASP A 162 15.40 -12.49 -24.84
N GLU A 163 14.09 -12.73 -24.67
CA GLU A 163 13.35 -13.68 -25.50
C GLU A 163 13.32 -13.23 -26.97
N ALA A 164 13.18 -11.92 -27.23
CA ALA A 164 13.18 -11.41 -28.60
C ALA A 164 14.57 -11.50 -29.26
N VAL A 165 15.66 -11.38 -28.51
CA VAL A 165 17.03 -11.64 -28.99
C VAL A 165 17.26 -13.13 -29.24
N ARG A 166 16.95 -13.99 -28.27
CA ARG A 166 17.13 -15.46 -28.38
C ARG A 166 16.29 -16.08 -29.50
N ALA A 167 15.06 -15.61 -29.68
CA ALA A 167 14.19 -15.99 -30.79
C ALA A 167 14.54 -15.32 -32.13
N LYS A 168 15.61 -14.51 -32.18
CA LYS A 168 16.09 -13.77 -33.37
C LYS A 168 15.07 -12.80 -33.97
N LYS A 169 14.02 -12.44 -33.21
CA LYS A 169 13.03 -11.40 -33.54
C LYS A 169 13.70 -10.01 -33.52
N ARG A 170 14.71 -9.83 -32.68
CA ARG A 170 15.45 -8.58 -32.42
C ARG A 170 16.95 -8.84 -32.49
N LYS A 171 17.75 -7.81 -32.82
CA LYS A 171 19.21 -7.83 -32.59
C LYS A 171 19.49 -7.36 -31.16
N PRO A 172 20.53 -7.89 -30.48
CA PRO A 172 20.93 -7.35 -29.19
C PRO A 172 21.46 -5.92 -29.34
N ILE A 173 21.23 -5.13 -28.30
CA ILE A 173 21.57 -3.72 -28.12
C ILE A 173 22.27 -3.65 -26.76
N HIS A 174 23.59 -3.73 -26.79
CA HIS A 174 24.42 -3.73 -25.59
C HIS A 174 24.72 -2.30 -25.12
N PRO A 175 24.87 -2.07 -23.80
CA PRO A 175 25.14 -0.75 -23.26
C PRO A 175 26.48 -0.17 -23.72
N THR A 176 26.45 1.06 -24.22
CA THR A 176 27.61 1.92 -24.36
C THR A 176 28.00 2.53 -23.01
N LEU A 177 29.29 2.83 -22.85
CA LEU A 177 29.86 3.44 -21.64
C LEU A 177 30.77 4.58 -22.09
N PHE A 178 30.64 5.74 -21.45
CA PHE A 178 31.39 6.96 -21.73
C PHE A 178 31.67 7.67 -20.40
N HIS A 179 32.73 8.48 -20.35
CA HIS A 179 33.15 9.18 -19.12
C HIS A 179 33.02 10.69 -19.31
N LEU A 180 32.42 11.36 -18.33
CA LEU A 180 32.62 12.79 -18.12
C LEU A 180 33.99 12.95 -17.42
N SER A 181 34.72 14.02 -17.74
CA SER A 181 36.10 14.23 -17.24
C SER A 181 36.50 15.70 -17.21
N VAL A 182 35.51 16.58 -17.04
CA VAL A 182 35.67 18.01 -16.84
C VAL A 182 34.74 18.39 -15.70
N ASN A 183 35.32 18.88 -14.60
CA ASN A 183 34.53 19.32 -13.46
C ASN A 183 34.09 20.78 -13.66
N TYR A 184 32.81 21.04 -13.42
CA TYR A 184 32.19 22.36 -13.56
C TYR A 184 31.74 22.96 -12.21
N ARG A 185 31.94 22.23 -11.10
CA ARG A 185 31.49 22.61 -9.76
C ARG A 185 32.70 22.89 -8.84
N SER A 186 33.68 21.99 -8.85
CA SER A 186 34.95 22.13 -8.12
C SER A 186 36.05 22.76 -8.97
N HIS A 187 36.91 23.58 -8.35
CA HIS A 187 38.09 24.13 -8.99
C HIS A 187 39.25 23.12 -9.05
N GLY A 188 40.20 23.32 -9.97
CA GLY A 188 41.25 22.37 -10.33
C GLY A 188 42.02 21.77 -9.15
N GLY A 189 42.36 22.57 -8.13
CA GLY A 189 43.02 22.05 -6.92
C GLY A 189 42.22 20.93 -6.22
N ILE A 190 40.96 21.20 -5.85
CA ILE A 190 39.97 20.23 -5.31
C ILE A 190 39.73 19.01 -6.22
N VAL A 191 40.11 19.07 -7.50
CA VAL A 191 40.01 17.94 -8.44
C VAL A 191 41.34 17.17 -8.52
N ASP A 192 42.47 17.81 -8.25
CA ASP A 192 43.81 17.27 -8.49
C ASP A 192 44.32 16.34 -7.36
N CYS A 193 43.93 16.54 -6.09
CA CYS A 193 44.25 15.61 -5.01
C CYS A 193 43.19 14.50 -4.88
N ALA A 194 41.91 14.75 -5.18
CA ALA A 194 40.87 13.75 -5.35
C ALA A 194 41.28 12.76 -6.47
N SER A 195 41.76 13.29 -7.60
CA SER A 195 42.41 12.48 -8.64
C SER A 195 43.63 11.71 -8.12
N ALA A 196 44.48 12.30 -7.28
CA ALA A 196 45.64 11.59 -6.70
C ALA A 196 45.23 10.48 -5.70
N LEU A 197 44.13 10.65 -4.99
CA LEU A 197 43.54 9.64 -4.10
C LEU A 197 42.87 8.51 -4.90
N VAL A 198 42.17 8.82 -5.99
CA VAL A 198 41.64 7.85 -6.95
C VAL A 198 42.76 7.08 -7.66
N GLU A 199 43.86 7.74 -8.03
CA GLU A 199 45.08 7.10 -8.56
C GLU A 199 45.74 6.19 -7.52
N LEU A 200 45.79 6.59 -6.24
CA LEU A 200 46.29 5.78 -5.13
C LEU A 200 45.41 4.54 -4.87
N VAL A 201 44.08 4.68 -4.88
CA VAL A 201 43.14 3.56 -4.79
C VAL A 201 43.30 2.63 -5.99
N SER A 202 43.44 3.16 -7.21
CA SER A 202 43.70 2.38 -8.42
C SER A 202 45.01 1.59 -8.34
N ALA A 203 46.07 2.20 -7.79
CA ALA A 203 47.39 1.58 -7.69
C ALA A 203 47.50 0.51 -6.59
N LEU A 204 46.77 0.66 -5.48
CA LEU A 204 46.77 -0.30 -4.37
C LEU A 204 45.68 -1.37 -4.53
N PHE A 205 44.51 -1.01 -5.07
CA PHE A 205 43.31 -1.84 -5.12
C PHE A 205 42.68 -1.82 -6.54
N PRO A 206 43.38 -2.29 -7.59
CA PRO A 206 42.98 -2.11 -8.99
C PRO A 206 41.65 -2.80 -9.38
N ASN A 207 41.11 -3.69 -8.54
CA ASN A 207 39.82 -4.33 -8.75
C ASN A 207 38.65 -3.64 -8.01
N SER A 208 38.91 -2.54 -7.30
CA SER A 208 37.94 -1.91 -6.36
C SER A 208 37.17 -0.71 -6.91
N ILE A 209 37.58 -0.20 -8.08
CA ILE A 209 37.00 0.92 -8.84
C ILE A 209 37.27 0.70 -10.33
N ASP A 210 36.53 1.38 -11.20
CA ASP A 210 36.82 1.41 -12.64
C ASP A 210 38.00 2.36 -12.93
N VAL A 211 38.85 2.04 -13.92
CA VAL A 211 39.97 2.91 -14.31
C VAL A 211 39.47 4.01 -15.26
N LEU A 212 39.15 5.17 -14.68
CA LEU A 212 38.63 6.34 -15.40
C LEU A 212 39.76 7.23 -15.97
N LYS A 213 39.39 8.17 -16.84
CA LYS A 213 40.30 9.25 -17.28
C LYS A 213 40.35 10.29 -16.15
N ARG A 214 41.55 10.71 -15.73
CA ARG A 214 41.75 11.82 -14.78
C ARG A 214 40.86 13.02 -15.12
N GLU A 215 40.17 13.53 -14.12
CA GLU A 215 39.28 14.69 -14.24
C GLU A 215 40.10 15.99 -14.24
N THR A 216 39.54 17.05 -14.81
CA THR A 216 40.15 18.40 -14.81
C THR A 216 39.09 19.45 -14.47
N GLY A 217 39.32 20.27 -13.45
CA GLY A 217 38.46 21.44 -13.17
C GLY A 217 38.54 22.49 -14.28
N LEU A 218 37.45 23.22 -14.52
CA LEU A 218 37.37 24.26 -15.55
C LEU A 218 38.26 25.50 -15.25
N ILE A 219 38.53 25.76 -13.97
CA ILE A 219 39.35 26.87 -13.47
C ILE A 219 40.42 26.32 -12.51
N GLU A 220 41.58 26.96 -12.43
CA GLU A 220 42.59 26.66 -11.39
C GLU A 220 42.09 27.10 -10.00
N GLY A 221 42.68 26.55 -8.93
CA GLY A 221 42.33 26.91 -7.55
C GLY A 221 43.29 26.32 -6.50
N PRO A 222 43.13 26.71 -5.23
CA PRO A 222 43.99 26.29 -4.10
C PRO A 222 44.05 24.77 -3.85
N LEU A 223 45.07 24.30 -3.10
CA LEU A 223 45.34 22.89 -2.77
C LEU A 223 45.19 22.60 -1.25
N PRO A 224 44.84 21.36 -0.82
CA PRO A 224 44.33 21.01 0.52
C PRO A 224 45.05 21.54 1.77
N THR A 225 44.26 21.91 2.78
CA THR A 225 44.80 22.28 4.09
C THR A 225 45.22 21.04 4.85
N PHE A 226 46.31 21.17 5.60
CA PHE A 226 46.52 20.32 6.77
C PHE A 226 46.82 21.16 8.02
N PHE A 227 45.77 21.48 8.77
CA PHE A 227 45.90 22.10 10.10
C PHE A 227 46.49 21.08 11.08
N SER A 228 47.71 21.33 11.56
CA SER A 228 48.41 20.45 12.51
C SER A 228 48.72 21.19 13.81
N GLY A 229 48.82 20.43 14.92
CA GLY A 229 49.16 20.95 16.25
C GLY A 229 48.01 21.00 17.27
N TRP A 230 46.79 20.60 16.91
CA TRP A 230 45.66 20.49 17.86
C TRP A 230 45.82 19.38 18.90
N GLU A 231 46.72 18.42 18.67
CA GLU A 231 47.11 17.36 19.62
C GLU A 231 47.67 17.91 20.95
N SER A 232 48.21 19.13 20.94
CA SER A 232 48.68 19.81 22.15
C SER A 232 47.54 20.63 22.77
N SER A 233 47.27 20.39 24.06
CA SER A 233 46.13 20.90 24.84
C SER A 233 46.12 22.41 25.13
N SER A 234 46.69 23.23 24.24
CA SER A 234 46.87 24.68 24.36
C SER A 234 46.02 25.52 23.39
N ILE A 235 45.43 24.92 22.35
CA ILE A 235 44.54 25.60 21.41
C ILE A 235 43.31 24.70 21.13
N PRO A 236 42.20 24.89 21.87
CA PRO A 236 40.92 24.25 21.53
C PRO A 236 40.44 24.69 20.15
N ILE A 237 39.66 23.86 19.44
CA ILE A 237 39.02 24.26 18.18
C ILE A 237 38.07 25.45 18.36
N ASP A 238 37.46 25.63 19.54
CA ASP A 238 36.74 26.87 19.92
C ASP A 238 37.60 28.15 19.75
N ARG A 239 38.94 28.07 19.80
CA ARG A 239 39.83 29.22 19.55
C ARG A 239 40.23 29.37 18.07
N PHE A 240 40.18 28.30 17.29
CA PHE A 240 40.28 28.36 15.82
C PHE A 240 39.00 28.95 15.21
N LEU A 241 37.84 28.58 15.78
CA LEU A 241 36.51 29.09 15.46
C LEU A 241 36.21 30.44 16.16
N ARG A 242 37.22 31.30 16.33
CA ARG A 242 37.09 32.66 16.86
C ARG A 242 37.86 33.65 16.00
N ASN A 243 37.30 34.84 15.85
CA ASN A 243 37.97 35.95 15.18
C ASN A 243 39.05 36.58 16.08
N GLN A 244 39.77 37.59 15.57
CA GLN A 244 40.83 38.27 16.33
C GLN A 244 40.31 39.01 17.58
N ASP A 245 39.03 39.41 17.59
CA ASP A 245 38.32 40.01 18.74
C ASP A 245 37.80 38.95 19.75
N ASN A 246 38.17 37.67 19.57
CA ASN A 246 37.75 36.52 20.38
C ASN A 246 36.24 36.19 20.31
N VAL A 247 35.52 36.80 19.35
CA VAL A 247 34.11 36.53 19.03
C VAL A 247 34.02 35.21 18.26
N LYS A 248 33.02 34.40 18.59
CA LYS A 248 32.74 33.12 17.94
C LYS A 248 32.48 33.32 16.44
N VAL A 249 33.12 32.51 15.59
CA VAL A 249 32.81 32.41 14.17
C VAL A 249 31.68 31.40 14.00
N ASP A 250 30.52 31.88 13.59
CA ASP A 250 29.48 31.04 13.01
C ASP A 250 29.79 30.82 11.52
N PHE A 251 29.59 29.60 11.04
CA PHE A 251 29.65 29.20 9.64
C PHE A 251 28.35 29.60 8.94
N GLY A 252 28.45 30.03 7.68
CA GLY A 252 27.31 30.34 6.81
C GLY A 252 26.54 29.10 6.34
N ALA A 253 25.42 29.34 5.64
CA ALA A 253 24.54 28.28 5.15
C ALA A 253 25.23 27.36 4.14
N ASN A 254 26.18 27.91 3.38
CA ASN A 254 26.93 27.22 2.33
C ASN A 254 28.30 26.74 2.84
N GLN A 255 28.49 26.61 4.16
CA GLN A 255 29.75 26.19 4.79
C GLN A 255 29.47 25.03 5.75
N VAL A 256 30.32 24.00 5.74
CA VAL A 256 30.08 22.77 6.52
C VAL A 256 31.31 22.26 7.23
N ILE A 257 31.11 21.63 8.38
CA ILE A 257 32.10 20.78 9.03
C ILE A 257 31.69 19.32 8.82
N LEU A 258 32.54 18.55 8.16
CA LEU A 258 32.34 17.12 8.00
C LEU A 258 33.08 16.36 9.10
N VAL A 259 32.36 15.43 9.72
CA VAL A 259 32.86 14.51 10.73
C VAL A 259 32.64 13.07 10.28
N ARG A 260 33.34 12.14 10.92
CA ARG A 260 33.32 10.73 10.51
C ARG A 260 32.03 9.99 10.91
N ASN A 261 31.43 10.35 12.04
CA ASN A 261 30.28 9.64 12.64
C ASN A 261 29.49 10.56 13.60
N ASP A 262 28.31 10.10 14.05
CA ASP A 262 27.45 10.82 14.98
C ASP A 262 28.11 11.15 16.33
N ALA A 263 28.92 10.25 16.89
CA ALA A 263 29.59 10.48 18.17
C ALA A 263 30.62 11.62 18.07
N ALA A 264 31.35 11.71 16.96
CA ALA A 264 32.25 12.81 16.66
C ALA A 264 31.48 14.14 16.44
N ARG A 265 30.31 14.10 15.77
CA ARG A 265 29.43 15.26 15.61
C ARG A 265 28.99 15.81 16.96
N ASP A 266 28.53 14.92 17.83
CA ASP A 266 27.89 15.31 19.07
C ASP A 266 28.93 15.66 20.16
N ALA A 267 30.13 15.05 20.12
CA ALA A 267 31.30 15.49 20.88
C ALA A 267 31.80 16.88 20.46
N LEU A 268 31.89 17.16 19.15
CA LEU A 268 32.23 18.49 18.65
C LEU A 268 31.18 19.52 19.10
N ARG A 269 29.88 19.24 18.91
CA ARG A 269 28.77 20.09 19.38
C ARG A 269 28.84 20.35 20.88
N ALA A 270 29.23 19.38 21.70
CA ALA A 270 29.42 19.59 23.14
C ALA A 270 30.59 20.53 23.48
N GLN A 271 31.62 20.61 22.62
CA GLN A 271 32.77 21.49 22.80
C GLN A 271 32.54 22.92 22.28
N VAL A 272 31.90 23.08 21.11
CA VAL A 272 31.80 24.37 20.40
C VAL A 272 30.37 24.94 20.36
N GLY A 273 29.38 24.16 20.82
CA GLY A 273 27.96 24.49 20.69
C GLY A 273 27.50 24.55 19.24
N ASP A 274 26.38 25.22 19.00
CA ASP A 274 25.87 25.41 17.65
C ASP A 274 26.64 26.52 16.91
N ILE A 275 27.38 26.14 15.87
CA ILE A 275 28.21 27.02 15.02
C ILE A 275 27.73 27.07 13.56
N GLY A 276 26.75 26.26 13.17
CA GLY A 276 26.45 25.99 11.77
C GLY A 276 26.40 24.49 11.46
N LEU A 277 26.46 24.15 10.17
CA LEU A 277 26.23 22.79 9.71
C LEU A 277 27.40 21.86 10.06
N ILE A 278 27.08 20.80 10.81
CA ILE A 278 27.98 19.68 11.10
C ILE A 278 27.29 18.40 10.62
N LEU A 279 27.89 17.72 9.64
CA LEU A 279 27.35 16.53 8.97
C LEU A 279 28.32 15.36 9.05
N THR A 280 27.81 14.14 9.04
CA THR A 280 28.59 12.95 8.66
C THR A 280 28.72 12.85 7.13
N LEU A 281 29.71 12.10 6.63
CA LEU A 281 29.87 11.87 5.18
C LEU A 281 28.62 11.28 4.51
N TYR A 282 27.86 10.44 5.22
CA TYR A 282 26.60 9.88 4.72
C TYR A 282 25.49 10.94 4.64
N GLU A 283 25.45 11.89 5.57
CA GLU A 283 24.51 13.03 5.52
C GLU A 283 24.91 14.07 4.46
N SER A 284 26.20 14.20 4.14
CA SER A 284 26.69 15.13 3.12
C SER A 284 26.68 14.59 1.69
N LYS A 285 26.37 13.31 1.44
CA LYS A 285 26.43 12.73 0.09
C LYS A 285 25.54 13.51 -0.89
N GLY A 286 26.15 13.97 -1.99
CA GLY A 286 25.50 14.75 -3.03
C GLY A 286 25.00 16.13 -2.60
N LEU A 287 25.41 16.65 -1.43
CA LEU A 287 25.29 18.07 -1.07
C LEU A 287 26.54 18.82 -1.50
N GLU A 288 26.41 20.13 -1.69
CA GLU A 288 27.51 21.00 -2.14
C GLU A 288 27.62 22.22 -1.23
N PHE A 289 28.85 22.67 -1.02
CA PHE A 289 29.22 23.73 -0.09
C PHE A 289 30.38 24.54 -0.69
N ASN A 290 30.44 25.83 -0.35
CA ASN A 290 31.53 26.72 -0.76
C ASN A 290 32.81 26.46 0.04
N ASP A 291 32.67 26.13 1.32
CA ASP A 291 33.77 25.82 2.24
C ASP A 291 33.46 24.52 3.00
N VAL A 292 34.43 23.62 3.07
CA VAL A 292 34.35 22.32 3.76
C VAL A 292 35.50 22.20 4.76
N LEU A 293 35.20 21.82 6.00
CA LEU A 293 36.20 21.52 7.03
C LEU A 293 36.09 20.06 7.49
N LEU A 294 37.07 19.23 7.16
CA LEU A 294 37.17 17.86 7.69
C LEU A 294 37.71 17.91 9.14
N TYR A 295 36.88 17.59 10.14
CA TYR A 295 37.28 17.64 11.55
C TYR A 295 37.67 16.25 12.09
N ASN A 296 38.91 16.15 12.61
CA ASN A 296 39.50 14.97 13.26
C ASN A 296 39.26 13.63 12.52
N PHE A 297 39.18 13.67 11.19
CA PHE A 297 38.61 12.58 10.37
C PHE A 297 39.33 11.23 10.51
N PHE A 298 40.63 11.27 10.80
CA PHE A 298 41.51 10.11 10.96
C PHE A 298 41.54 9.52 12.38
N GLU A 299 41.06 10.25 13.39
CA GLU A 299 41.14 9.84 14.81
C GLU A 299 40.33 8.55 15.04
N ASP A 300 39.09 8.54 14.53
CA ASP A 300 38.16 7.40 14.58
C ASP A 300 38.41 6.37 13.44
N SER A 301 39.62 6.33 12.86
CA SER A 301 39.96 5.40 11.77
C SER A 301 39.91 3.94 12.24
N ILE A 302 39.28 3.08 11.44
CA ILE A 302 39.24 1.62 11.69
C ILE A 302 40.58 0.96 11.33
N ALA A 303 41.41 1.64 10.54
CA ALA A 303 42.72 1.15 10.13
C ALA A 303 43.81 1.66 11.07
N SER A 304 44.58 0.74 11.65
CA SER A 304 45.69 1.12 12.54
C SER A 304 46.70 2.02 11.83
N ALA A 305 47.40 2.88 12.58
CA ALA A 305 48.48 3.71 12.04
C ALA A 305 49.58 2.89 11.31
N ASN A 306 49.77 1.61 11.66
CA ASN A 306 50.68 0.71 10.94
C ASN A 306 50.10 0.23 9.59
N THR A 307 48.78 0.04 9.50
CA THR A 307 48.08 -0.27 8.24
C THR A 307 48.17 0.92 7.27
N TRP A 308 47.98 2.14 7.78
CA TRP A 308 48.10 3.40 7.01
C TRP A 308 49.48 3.60 6.37
N ARG A 309 50.56 3.04 6.94
CA ARG A 309 51.91 3.10 6.34
C ARG A 309 52.00 2.50 4.94
N ILE A 310 50.99 1.77 4.47
CA ILE A 310 50.96 1.25 3.10
C ILE A 310 50.86 2.37 2.05
N VAL A 311 50.19 3.49 2.36
CA VAL A 311 50.05 4.65 1.47
C VAL A 311 51.41 5.28 1.15
N LEU A 312 52.35 5.23 2.10
CA LEU A 312 53.73 5.71 1.92
C LEU A 312 54.53 4.94 0.86
N ARG A 313 53.98 3.87 0.26
CA ARG A 313 54.56 3.19 -0.92
C ARG A 313 54.33 3.94 -2.24
N ALA A 314 53.26 4.73 -2.33
CA ALA A 314 52.97 5.55 -3.50
C ALA A 314 53.78 6.87 -3.50
N LEU A 315 54.23 7.30 -2.31
CA LEU A 315 55.18 8.38 -2.15
C LEU A 315 56.61 7.91 -2.46
N ASP A 316 57.52 8.88 -2.64
CA ASP A 316 58.94 8.67 -2.99
C ASP A 316 59.66 7.67 -2.05
N THR A 317 59.74 6.42 -2.51
CA THR A 317 60.28 5.28 -1.76
C THR A 317 61.75 5.43 -1.33
N SER A 318 62.51 6.37 -1.94
CA SER A 318 63.91 6.63 -1.56
C SER A 318 64.06 7.08 -0.09
N LYS A 319 63.00 7.65 0.50
CA LYS A 319 62.98 8.20 1.86
C LYS A 319 62.52 7.20 2.93
N HIS A 320 62.02 6.02 2.57
CA HIS A 320 61.27 5.15 3.49
C HIS A 320 61.80 3.71 3.52
N ARG A 321 62.83 3.47 4.34
CA ARG A 321 63.59 2.19 4.39
C ARG A 321 62.82 0.97 4.92
N LEU A 322 61.65 1.14 5.55
CA LEU A 322 60.83 0.06 6.10
C LEU A 322 59.33 0.36 5.90
N LEU A 323 58.75 -0.22 4.83
CA LEU A 323 57.32 -0.11 4.49
C LEU A 323 56.68 -1.51 4.48
N PRO A 324 55.49 -1.69 5.09
CA PRO A 324 54.82 -2.99 5.18
C PRO A 324 54.54 -3.56 3.79
N GLN A 325 54.53 -4.89 3.64
CA GLN A 325 54.14 -5.53 2.37
C GLN A 325 52.64 -5.36 2.12
N PHE A 326 52.26 -5.04 0.88
CA PHE A 326 50.85 -5.02 0.50
C PHE A 326 50.26 -6.42 0.58
N GLU A 327 49.12 -6.51 1.27
CA GLU A 327 48.31 -7.71 1.42
C GLU A 327 46.84 -7.28 1.37
N GLU A 328 46.12 -7.69 0.34
CA GLU A 328 44.77 -7.22 0.01
C GLU A 328 43.82 -7.25 1.21
N VAL A 329 43.68 -8.41 1.87
CA VAL A 329 42.78 -8.59 3.02
C VAL A 329 43.18 -7.73 4.23
N ARG A 330 44.48 -7.58 4.52
CA ARG A 330 44.96 -6.79 5.68
C ARG A 330 44.76 -5.28 5.46
N HIS A 331 44.86 -4.83 4.22
CA HIS A 331 44.81 -3.41 3.88
C HIS A 331 43.47 -2.98 3.30
N ALA A 332 42.49 -3.88 3.13
CA ALA A 332 41.17 -3.60 2.58
C ALA A 332 40.48 -2.38 3.22
N ALA A 333 40.63 -2.19 4.55
CA ALA A 333 40.13 -1.00 5.24
C ALA A 333 40.66 0.32 4.65
N ILE A 334 41.92 0.37 4.20
CA ILE A 334 42.52 1.56 3.57
C ILE A 334 41.83 1.90 2.24
N CYS A 335 41.25 0.93 1.52
CA CYS A 335 40.45 1.23 0.34
C CYS A 335 39.21 2.06 0.71
N THR A 336 38.47 1.63 1.75
CA THR A 336 37.33 2.38 2.29
C THR A 336 37.75 3.75 2.84
N GLU A 337 38.83 3.80 3.62
CA GLU A 337 39.32 5.07 4.19
C GLU A 337 39.71 6.08 3.11
N LEU A 338 40.35 5.65 2.01
CA LEU A 338 40.73 6.54 0.90
C LEU A 338 39.52 7.00 0.07
N LYS A 339 38.51 6.12 -0.12
CA LYS A 339 37.23 6.52 -0.76
C LYS A 339 36.47 7.57 0.05
N ASN A 340 36.64 7.56 1.38
CA ASN A 340 36.05 8.55 2.28
C ASN A 340 36.81 9.89 2.33
N LEU A 341 37.90 10.07 1.57
CA LEU A 341 38.85 11.19 1.71
C LEU A 341 38.99 12.07 0.46
N ALA A 342 38.20 11.85 -0.58
CA ALA A 342 38.35 12.52 -1.88
C ALA A 342 37.88 14.00 -1.93
N ASP A 343 37.93 14.72 -0.79
CA ASP A 343 37.48 16.11 -0.61
C ASP A 343 38.56 16.96 0.11
N GLU A 344 38.54 18.30 -0.08
CA GLU A 344 39.77 19.11 -0.17
C GLU A 344 39.74 20.57 0.41
N GLY A 345 40.73 21.43 0.06
CA GLY A 345 40.95 22.86 0.43
C GLY A 345 41.99 23.51 -0.53
N ASP A 346 42.77 24.57 -0.26
CA ASP A 346 42.91 25.55 0.83
C ASP A 346 43.79 26.78 0.49
N THR A 347 43.48 27.96 1.03
CA THR A 347 44.48 28.85 1.65
C THR A 347 43.75 29.87 2.53
N ILE A 348 43.56 29.54 3.82
CA ILE A 348 42.76 30.28 4.83
C ILE A 348 42.01 31.52 4.29
N PRO A 349 40.81 31.33 3.73
CA PRO A 349 39.84 32.41 3.54
C PRO A 349 39.36 32.93 4.90
N GLN A 350 38.57 34.02 4.90
CA GLN A 350 37.71 34.29 6.05
C GLN A 350 36.58 33.25 6.06
N LEU A 351 36.79 32.13 6.77
CA LEU A 351 35.78 31.08 7.00
C LEU A 351 34.48 31.62 7.62
N SER A 352 34.46 32.84 8.15
CA SER A 352 33.27 33.55 8.61
C SER A 352 32.52 34.23 7.44
N ALA A 353 31.80 33.48 6.61
CA ALA A 353 30.87 34.05 5.62
C ALA A 353 29.48 34.19 6.25
N SER A 354 29.09 35.41 6.65
CA SER A 354 27.78 35.66 7.28
C SER A 354 26.64 35.57 6.27
N SER A 355 26.13 34.35 6.03
CA SER A 355 25.01 34.11 5.11
C SER A 355 23.75 34.89 5.52
N SER A 356 23.06 35.40 4.51
CA SER A 356 21.75 36.04 4.64
C SER A 356 20.68 35.03 5.06
N LYS A 357 19.56 35.55 5.60
CA LYS A 357 18.38 34.74 5.93
C LYS A 357 17.84 33.94 4.74
N SER A 358 17.98 34.46 3.51
CA SER A 358 17.50 33.79 2.28
C SER A 358 18.37 32.59 1.89
N GLU A 359 19.67 32.61 2.18
CA GLU A 359 20.57 31.46 1.95
C GLU A 359 20.31 30.37 2.99
N TRP A 360 20.14 30.75 4.26
CA TRP A 360 19.70 29.85 5.33
C TRP A 360 18.34 29.20 5.03
N GLU A 361 17.37 29.99 4.54
CA GLU A 361 16.05 29.50 4.11
C GLU A 361 16.16 28.51 2.94
N ALA A 362 16.98 28.81 1.93
CA ALA A 362 17.19 27.92 0.78
C ALA A 362 17.84 26.60 1.20
N GLN A 363 18.93 26.65 1.97
CA GLN A 363 19.62 25.46 2.45
C GLN A 363 18.75 24.62 3.40
N GLY A 364 17.95 25.28 4.24
CA GLY A 364 16.97 24.61 5.11
C GLY A 364 15.95 23.78 4.31
N ARG A 365 15.48 24.28 3.16
CA ARG A 365 14.60 23.51 2.27
C ARG A 365 15.31 22.31 1.66
N THR A 366 16.52 22.48 1.12
CA THR A 366 17.31 21.37 0.55
C THR A 366 17.59 20.27 1.56
N LEU A 367 17.91 20.63 2.81
CA LEU A 367 18.11 19.66 3.91
C LEU A 367 16.80 18.99 4.34
N PHE A 368 15.68 19.73 4.38
CA PHE A 368 14.36 19.19 4.69
C PHE A 368 13.88 18.17 3.65
N GLU A 369 14.07 18.46 2.36
CA GLU A 369 13.74 17.55 1.25
C GLU A 369 14.55 16.25 1.33
N ARG A 370 15.81 16.33 1.78
CA ARG A 370 16.68 15.16 2.08
C ARG A 370 16.41 14.50 3.42
N GLN A 371 15.37 14.90 4.15
CA GLN A 371 14.98 14.36 5.46
C GLN A 371 16.07 14.53 6.55
N LEU A 372 16.97 15.50 6.38
CA LEU A 372 17.98 15.94 7.35
C LEU A 372 17.37 17.00 8.28
N TYR A 373 16.25 16.64 8.91
CA TYR A 373 15.41 17.55 9.68
C TYR A 373 16.13 18.28 10.83
N PRO A 374 17.05 17.67 11.61
CA PRO A 374 17.78 18.38 12.67
C PRO A 374 18.66 19.52 12.14
N GLN A 375 19.22 19.37 10.93
CA GLN A 375 20.02 20.40 10.27
C GLN A 375 19.14 21.43 9.55
N ALA A 376 18.01 21.01 8.98
CA ALA A 376 16.99 21.93 8.47
C ALA A 376 16.44 22.85 9.57
N MET A 377 16.18 22.32 10.77
CA MET A 377 15.79 23.10 11.95
C MET A 377 16.77 24.24 12.25
N LEU A 378 18.08 23.95 12.28
CA LEU A 378 19.11 24.95 12.47
C LEU A 378 19.06 26.05 11.38
N CYS A 379 19.00 25.64 10.11
CA CYS A 379 18.90 26.58 9.00
C CYS A 379 17.66 27.49 9.11
N PHE A 380 16.49 26.93 9.45
CA PHE A 380 15.27 27.73 9.61
C PHE A 380 15.32 28.65 10.85
N ASP A 381 15.93 28.23 11.97
CA ASP A 381 16.12 29.10 13.14
C ASP A 381 17.07 30.27 12.83
N ARG A 382 18.19 30.01 12.12
CA ARG A 382 19.12 31.05 11.61
C ARG A 382 18.45 32.00 10.60
N ALA A 383 17.53 31.50 9.76
CA ALA A 383 16.69 32.35 8.91
C ALA A 383 15.65 33.16 9.71
N GLY A 384 15.27 32.72 10.90
CA GLY A 384 14.16 33.26 11.72
C GLY A 384 12.78 32.76 11.31
N LEU A 385 12.72 31.60 10.66
CA LEU A 385 11.53 30.91 10.17
C LEU A 385 11.07 29.85 11.19
N SER A 386 10.46 30.32 12.27
CA SER A 386 10.05 29.48 13.40
C SER A 386 9.05 28.37 13.01
N LEU A 387 8.10 28.65 12.12
CA LEU A 387 7.14 27.66 11.64
C LEU A 387 7.84 26.53 10.87
N GLU A 388 8.73 26.85 9.94
CA GLU A 388 9.46 25.87 9.13
C GLU A 388 10.41 25.02 10.01
N ARG A 389 11.01 25.62 11.05
CA ARG A 389 11.75 24.90 12.09
C ARG A 389 10.85 23.93 12.86
N ASP A 390 9.67 24.37 13.32
CA ASP A 390 8.79 23.56 14.16
C ASP A 390 8.10 22.43 13.36
N ILE A 391 7.80 22.68 12.08
CA ILE A 391 7.42 21.64 11.10
C ILE A 391 8.55 20.61 10.97
N SER A 392 9.81 21.06 10.84
CA SER A 392 10.96 20.15 10.77
C SER A 392 11.10 19.29 12.04
N ALA A 393 10.85 19.87 13.22
CA ALA A 393 10.84 19.14 14.49
C ALA A 393 9.68 18.12 14.61
N ALA A 394 8.54 18.39 13.97
CA ALA A 394 7.42 17.45 13.87
C ALA A 394 7.73 16.28 12.91
N TYR A 395 8.35 16.57 11.76
CA TYR A 395 8.83 15.56 10.82
C TYR A 395 9.92 14.66 11.41
N GLU A 396 10.88 15.21 12.17
CA GLU A 396 11.88 14.43 12.89
C GLU A 396 11.24 13.52 13.95
N ALA A 397 10.28 14.03 14.74
CA ALA A 397 9.54 13.21 15.70
C ALA A 397 8.84 12.03 15.01
N ARG A 398 8.25 12.25 13.83
CA ARG A 398 7.63 11.20 13.01
C ARG A 398 8.64 10.20 12.46
N LYS A 399 9.84 10.65 12.06
CA LYS A 399 10.95 9.80 11.61
C LYS A 399 11.41 8.86 12.72
N GLN A 400 11.60 9.39 13.94
CA GLN A 400 11.95 8.60 15.11
C GLN A 400 10.85 7.61 15.52
N ALA A 401 9.57 8.01 15.48
CA ALA A 401 8.44 7.12 15.76
C ALA A 401 8.40 5.89 14.81
N ARG A 402 8.68 6.09 13.52
CA ARG A 402 8.83 5.02 12.52
C ARG A 402 10.02 4.10 12.80
N LEU A 403 11.15 4.62 13.27
CA LEU A 403 12.31 3.80 13.65
C LEU A 403 12.01 2.92 14.87
N ILE A 404 11.25 3.42 15.85
CA ILE A 404 10.77 2.60 16.99
C ILE A 404 9.82 1.50 16.50
N GLN A 405 8.88 1.84 15.61
CA GLN A 405 7.93 0.90 14.99
C GLN A 405 8.65 -0.25 14.24
N ALA A 406 9.64 0.08 13.42
CA ALA A 406 10.40 -0.87 12.61
C ALA A 406 11.20 -1.87 13.45
N ASN A 407 11.59 -1.50 14.68
CA ASN A 407 12.32 -2.37 15.61
C ASN A 407 11.44 -3.39 16.36
N GLN A 408 10.11 -3.39 16.15
CA GLN A 408 9.11 -4.38 16.60
C GLN A 408 9.11 -4.76 18.10
N SER A 409 9.79 -3.98 18.95
CA SER A 409 10.09 -4.34 20.34
C SER A 409 9.35 -3.49 21.38
N ASP A 410 8.84 -2.32 21.00
CA ASP A 410 7.98 -1.49 21.83
C ASP A 410 6.90 -0.77 20.99
N ASP A 411 5.83 -1.50 20.69
CA ASP A 411 4.63 -0.97 20.04
C ASP A 411 4.01 0.18 20.83
N ARG A 412 4.05 0.12 22.17
CA ARG A 412 3.50 1.18 23.04
C ARG A 412 4.33 2.46 22.94
N GLY A 413 5.65 2.34 22.96
CA GLY A 413 6.57 3.46 22.73
C GLY A 413 6.42 4.07 21.34
N SER A 414 6.20 3.24 20.32
CA SER A 414 5.91 3.70 18.95
C SER A 414 4.64 4.56 18.89
N ARG A 415 3.51 4.09 19.44
CA ARG A 415 2.25 4.84 19.51
C ARG A 415 2.41 6.19 20.23
N VAL A 416 3.12 6.21 21.36
CA VAL A 416 3.38 7.45 22.12
C VAL A 416 4.26 8.43 21.33
N ALA A 417 5.26 7.93 20.60
CA ALA A 417 6.08 8.76 19.72
C ALA A 417 5.28 9.34 18.53
N PHE A 418 4.37 8.55 17.95
CA PHE A 418 3.46 9.02 16.90
C PHE A 418 2.47 10.08 17.42
N ARG A 419 1.89 9.90 18.61
CA ARG A 419 1.09 10.96 19.27
C ARG A 419 1.89 12.25 19.41
N ASN A 420 3.13 12.19 19.90
CA ASN A 420 3.94 13.40 20.06
C ASN A 420 4.30 14.08 18.73
N ALA A 421 4.47 13.32 17.65
CA ALA A 421 4.61 13.88 16.31
C ALA A 421 3.31 14.57 15.84
N ALA A 422 2.15 13.96 16.10
CA ALA A 422 0.84 14.52 15.77
C ALA A 422 0.56 15.83 16.52
N GLU A 423 0.83 15.87 17.83
CA GLU A 423 0.73 17.07 18.68
C GLU A 423 1.57 18.22 18.12
N LYS A 424 2.83 17.96 17.73
CA LYS A 424 3.71 18.97 17.11
C LYS A 424 3.15 19.52 15.80
N PHE A 425 2.59 18.67 14.94
CA PHE A 425 1.92 19.11 13.72
C PHE A 425 0.67 19.97 14.01
N LEU A 426 -0.12 19.63 15.05
CA LEU A 426 -1.24 20.47 15.48
C LEU A 426 -0.80 21.84 16.03
N GLU A 427 0.29 21.93 16.79
CA GLU A 427 0.82 23.24 17.21
C GLU A 427 1.29 24.08 16.01
N CYS A 428 1.94 23.46 15.02
CA CYS A 428 2.32 24.14 13.77
C CYS A 428 1.09 24.67 13.01
N SER A 429 -0.01 23.91 12.94
CA SER A 429 -1.18 24.30 12.16
C SER A 429 -1.92 25.53 12.71
N LYS A 430 -1.75 25.87 13.99
CA LYS A 430 -2.36 27.05 14.63
C LYS A 430 -1.76 28.39 14.14
N VAL A 431 -0.50 28.38 13.73
CA VAL A 431 0.23 29.59 13.27
C VAL A 431 0.55 29.57 11.77
N ALA A 432 0.18 28.48 11.08
CA ALA A 432 0.44 28.26 9.66
C ALA A 432 -0.50 29.04 8.72
N THR A 433 -0.01 29.32 7.50
CA THR A 433 -0.87 29.78 6.40
C THR A 433 -1.83 28.66 5.96
N SER A 434 -2.96 28.98 5.33
CA SER A 434 -4.03 28.00 5.01
C SER A 434 -3.54 26.73 4.29
N LYS A 435 -2.58 26.84 3.36
CA LYS A 435 -1.97 25.69 2.67
C LYS A 435 -1.10 24.84 3.60
N GLN A 436 -0.25 25.49 4.41
CA GLN A 436 0.60 24.81 5.40
C GLN A 436 -0.25 24.18 6.52
N GLN A 437 -1.33 24.85 6.93
CA GLN A 437 -2.28 24.40 7.95
C GLN A 437 -2.98 23.10 7.55
N HIS A 438 -3.56 23.03 6.34
CA HIS A 438 -4.13 21.78 5.79
C HIS A 438 -3.09 20.64 5.78
N SER A 439 -1.87 20.91 5.28
CA SER A 439 -0.79 19.91 5.28
C SER A 439 -0.41 19.44 6.70
N CYS A 440 -0.34 20.36 7.67
CA CYS A 440 -0.08 20.02 9.07
C CYS A 440 -1.21 19.17 9.68
N HIS A 441 -2.48 19.50 9.44
CA HIS A 441 -3.61 18.67 9.89
C HIS A 441 -3.58 17.28 9.25
N LEU A 442 -3.34 17.18 7.93
CA LEU A 442 -3.19 15.89 7.25
C LEU A 442 -2.08 15.03 7.89
N ARG A 443 -0.88 15.60 8.11
CA ARG A 443 0.23 14.86 8.73
C ARG A 443 0.03 14.57 10.21
N ALA A 444 -0.73 15.39 10.95
CA ALA A 444 -1.15 15.10 12.31
C ALA A 444 -2.13 13.91 12.35
N ALA A 445 -3.17 13.92 11.52
CA ALA A 445 -4.14 12.84 11.42
C ALA A 445 -3.49 11.50 11.03
N GLU A 446 -2.60 11.51 10.03
CA GLU A 446 -1.77 10.35 9.68
C GLU A 446 -0.93 9.80 10.85
N CYS A 447 -0.52 10.65 11.79
CA CYS A 447 0.23 10.22 12.97
C CYS A 447 -0.70 9.69 14.07
N PHE A 448 -1.88 10.27 14.28
CA PHE A 448 -2.90 9.70 15.19
C PHE A 448 -3.39 8.32 14.72
N VAL A 449 -3.51 8.08 13.41
CA VAL A 449 -3.76 6.74 12.83
C VAL A 449 -2.67 5.75 13.27
N GLN A 450 -1.40 6.13 13.19
CA GLN A 450 -0.27 5.29 13.60
C GLN A 450 -0.13 5.16 15.14
N ALA A 451 -0.86 5.96 15.91
CA ALA A 451 -1.03 5.80 17.35
C ALA A 451 -2.27 4.95 17.75
N GLU A 452 -3.08 4.54 16.76
CA GLU A 452 -4.41 3.93 16.90
C GLU A 452 -5.45 4.82 17.63
N GLU A 453 -5.33 6.14 17.50
CA GLU A 453 -6.24 7.12 18.11
C GLU A 453 -7.34 7.56 17.14
N TRP A 454 -8.12 6.57 16.69
CA TRP A 454 -9.10 6.68 15.60
C TRP A 454 -10.03 7.90 15.69
N LYS A 455 -10.56 8.25 16.88
CA LYS A 455 -11.44 9.41 17.03
C LYS A 455 -10.70 10.74 16.81
N VAL A 456 -9.54 10.92 17.45
CA VAL A 456 -8.72 12.14 17.32
C VAL A 456 -8.15 12.26 15.90
N ALA A 457 -7.81 11.13 15.26
CA ALA A 457 -7.45 11.08 13.85
C ALA A 457 -8.61 11.57 12.97
N ALA A 458 -9.84 11.08 13.19
CA ALA A 458 -11.03 11.48 12.44
C ALA A 458 -11.32 12.98 12.57
N GLU A 459 -11.39 13.49 13.80
CA GLU A 459 -11.54 14.92 14.11
C GLU A 459 -10.46 15.76 13.41
N THR A 460 -9.22 15.28 13.37
CA THR A 460 -8.12 15.97 12.69
C THR A 460 -8.20 15.88 11.16
N PHE A 461 -8.72 14.79 10.59
CA PHE A 461 -9.01 14.70 9.15
C PHE A 461 -10.15 15.65 8.73
N VAL A 462 -11.15 15.89 9.58
CA VAL A 462 -12.17 16.95 9.33
C VAL A 462 -11.51 18.33 9.24
N LEU A 463 -10.57 18.65 10.15
CA LEU A 463 -9.78 19.89 10.07
C LEU A 463 -8.87 19.95 8.82
N ALA A 464 -8.42 18.80 8.33
CA ALA A 464 -7.72 18.70 7.04
C ALA A 464 -8.64 18.82 5.81
N ARG A 465 -9.97 18.68 5.97
CA ARG A 465 -10.99 18.52 4.91
C ARG A 465 -10.94 17.20 4.15
N GLU A 466 -10.35 16.17 4.75
CA GLU A 466 -10.26 14.82 4.18
C GLU A 466 -11.46 13.97 4.64
N PHE A 467 -12.67 14.36 4.25
CA PHE A 467 -13.91 13.84 4.85
C PHE A 467 -14.08 12.32 4.70
N GLY A 468 -13.65 11.74 3.57
CA GLY A 468 -13.65 10.28 3.37
C GLY A 468 -12.68 9.53 4.30
N LEU A 469 -11.54 10.14 4.65
CA LEU A 469 -10.62 9.58 5.66
C LEU A 469 -11.17 9.78 7.07
N ALA A 470 -11.78 10.94 7.36
CA ALA A 470 -12.41 11.21 8.65
C ALA A 470 -13.53 10.21 8.95
N ALA A 471 -14.49 10.00 8.04
CA ALA A 471 -15.60 9.08 8.23
C ALA A 471 -15.12 7.62 8.41
N LYS A 472 -14.10 7.18 7.64
CA LYS A 472 -13.46 5.87 7.85
C LYS A 472 -12.85 5.74 9.26
N ASN A 473 -12.24 6.79 9.79
CA ASN A 473 -11.64 6.79 11.12
C ASN A 473 -12.69 6.88 12.25
N PHE A 474 -13.78 7.63 12.08
CA PHE A 474 -14.91 7.61 13.01
C PHE A 474 -15.54 6.22 13.08
N ARG A 475 -15.70 5.52 11.95
CA ARG A 475 -16.13 4.12 11.91
C ARG A 475 -15.18 3.19 12.70
N TYR A 476 -13.86 3.31 12.53
CA TYR A 476 -12.88 2.54 13.32
C TYR A 476 -12.90 2.89 14.82
N ALA A 477 -13.31 4.12 15.18
CA ALA A 477 -13.52 4.54 16.56
C ALA A 477 -14.86 4.07 17.17
N GLY A 478 -15.72 3.38 16.41
CA GLY A 478 -17.09 3.07 16.82
C GLY A 478 -18.03 4.28 16.92
N CYS A 479 -17.61 5.42 16.38
CA CYS A 479 -18.32 6.70 16.38
C CYS A 479 -19.23 6.78 15.14
N PHE A 480 -20.26 5.93 15.10
CA PHE A 480 -21.10 5.76 13.91
C PHE A 480 -21.98 6.98 13.59
N ASP A 481 -22.48 7.67 14.63
CA ASP A 481 -23.26 8.91 14.44
C ASP A 481 -22.42 9.97 13.71
N GLU A 482 -21.19 10.22 14.16
CA GLU A 482 -20.28 11.18 13.50
C GLU A 482 -19.78 10.70 12.14
N ALA A 483 -19.70 9.38 11.90
CA ALA A 483 -19.35 8.85 10.58
C ALA A 483 -20.49 9.04 9.56
N VAL A 484 -21.74 8.85 9.97
CA VAL A 484 -22.94 8.98 9.14
C VAL A 484 -23.24 10.44 8.83
N ASP A 485 -23.25 11.31 9.85
CA ASP A 485 -23.48 12.75 9.69
C ASP A 485 -22.48 13.39 8.71
N LEU A 486 -21.20 12.98 8.78
CA LEU A 486 -20.18 13.45 7.86
C LEU A 486 -20.38 12.94 6.43
N VAL A 487 -20.80 11.68 6.25
CA VAL A 487 -21.10 11.12 4.91
C VAL A 487 -22.32 11.79 4.27
N GLN A 488 -23.36 12.07 5.06
CA GLN A 488 -24.56 12.77 4.58
C GLN A 488 -24.29 14.25 4.28
N THR A 489 -23.50 14.94 5.12
CA THR A 489 -23.18 16.36 4.95
C THR A 489 -22.18 16.63 3.81
N HIS A 490 -21.25 15.70 3.54
CA HIS A 490 -20.17 15.86 2.56
C HIS A 490 -20.26 14.87 1.38
N GLN A 491 -21.47 14.52 0.95
CA GLN A 491 -21.70 13.52 -0.11
C GLN A 491 -20.97 13.81 -1.44
N ASP A 492 -20.79 15.09 -1.81
CA ASP A 492 -20.05 15.50 -3.01
C ASP A 492 -18.51 15.45 -2.84
N ASP A 493 -18.00 15.54 -1.61
CA ASP A 493 -16.55 15.51 -1.29
C ASP A 493 -16.04 14.08 -0.98
N ILE A 494 -16.92 13.08 -0.92
CA ILE A 494 -16.63 11.70 -0.50
C ILE A 494 -16.82 10.73 -1.67
N GLU A 495 -15.87 9.82 -1.87
CA GLU A 495 -15.99 8.77 -2.88
C GLU A 495 -17.19 7.86 -2.57
N LYS A 496 -18.06 7.61 -3.56
CA LYS A 496 -19.32 6.86 -3.36
C LYS A 496 -19.11 5.47 -2.77
N SER A 497 -18.08 4.75 -3.22
CA SER A 497 -17.67 3.45 -2.68
C SER A 497 -17.38 3.49 -1.17
N VAL A 498 -16.82 4.61 -0.68
CA VAL A 498 -16.50 4.86 0.73
C VAL A 498 -17.75 5.23 1.53
N ALA A 499 -18.63 6.05 0.95
CA ALA A 499 -19.93 6.35 1.55
C ALA A 499 -20.74 5.05 1.72
N GLU A 500 -20.87 4.25 0.66
CA GLU A 500 -21.56 2.95 0.63
C GLU A 500 -20.96 1.97 1.66
N GLU A 501 -19.62 1.86 1.76
CA GLU A 501 -18.94 1.03 2.78
C GLU A 501 -19.31 1.45 4.21
N ILE A 502 -19.36 2.76 4.47
CA ILE A 502 -19.59 3.30 5.82
C ILE A 502 -21.06 3.19 6.21
N ILE A 503 -21.98 3.58 5.32
CA ILE A 503 -23.43 3.48 5.55
C ILE A 503 -23.83 2.01 5.77
N LYS A 504 -23.34 1.08 4.95
CA LYS A 504 -23.70 -0.36 5.10
C LYS A 504 -23.23 -0.97 6.43
N VAL A 505 -22.10 -0.52 6.96
CA VAL A 505 -21.64 -0.96 8.30
C VAL A 505 -22.39 -0.24 9.42
N ALA A 506 -22.78 1.03 9.23
CA ALA A 506 -23.59 1.77 10.20
C ALA A 506 -25.02 1.23 10.31
N GLN A 507 -25.70 0.95 9.19
CA GLN A 507 -26.98 0.21 9.12
C GLN A 507 -26.94 -1.04 10.01
N LEU A 508 -26.00 -1.95 9.71
CA LEU A 508 -25.86 -3.22 10.43
C LEU A 508 -25.48 -3.02 11.91
N GLN A 509 -24.78 -1.94 12.26
CA GLN A 509 -24.48 -1.63 13.65
C GLN A 509 -25.72 -1.16 14.42
N TYR A 510 -26.51 -0.21 13.87
CA TYR A 510 -27.73 0.28 14.52
C TYR A 510 -28.79 -0.83 14.68
N LEU A 511 -28.92 -1.74 13.71
CA LEU A 511 -29.76 -2.92 13.82
C LEU A 511 -29.29 -3.90 14.93
N ARG A 512 -28.02 -3.83 15.36
CA ARG A 512 -27.44 -4.67 16.43
C ARG A 512 -27.39 -3.99 17.80
N THR A 513 -27.61 -2.67 17.88
CA THR A 513 -27.71 -1.90 19.12
C THR A 513 -29.15 -1.51 19.46
N ASP A 514 -30.12 -2.08 18.75
CA ASP A 514 -31.56 -1.82 18.84
C ASP A 514 -31.97 -0.37 18.52
N GLU A 515 -31.12 0.35 17.77
CA GLU A 515 -31.31 1.73 17.32
C GLU A 515 -32.09 1.79 15.99
N TYR A 516 -33.21 1.07 15.90
CA TYR A 516 -33.90 0.82 14.64
C TYR A 516 -34.35 2.10 13.89
N GLU A 517 -34.74 3.16 14.60
CA GLU A 517 -35.09 4.46 14.01
C GLU A 517 -33.90 5.10 13.25
N LYS A 518 -32.66 4.92 13.73
CA LYS A 518 -31.45 5.38 13.02
C LYS A 518 -31.12 4.49 11.82
N ALA A 519 -31.41 3.20 11.92
CA ALA A 519 -31.23 2.26 10.82
C ALA A 519 -32.20 2.56 9.67
N GLU A 520 -33.49 2.80 9.99
CA GLU A 520 -34.54 3.13 9.02
C GLU A 520 -34.23 4.39 8.20
N MET A 521 -33.61 5.41 8.81
CA MET A 521 -33.12 6.61 8.10
C MET A 521 -31.96 6.35 7.12
N LEU A 522 -31.42 5.12 7.04
CA LEU A 522 -30.28 4.75 6.20
C LEU A 522 -30.57 3.66 5.15
N PHE A 523 -31.76 3.06 5.15
CA PHE A 523 -32.20 2.15 4.08
C PHE A 523 -33.01 2.92 3.03
N ASP A 524 -33.09 2.41 1.79
CA ASP A 524 -33.93 3.04 0.76
C ASP A 524 -35.42 2.84 1.07
N ASP A 525 -35.79 1.71 1.68
CA ASP A 525 -37.12 1.45 2.24
C ASP A 525 -37.13 0.42 3.40
N LEU A 526 -38.31 0.21 3.98
CA LEU A 526 -38.56 -0.72 5.09
C LEU A 526 -38.43 -2.19 4.69
N ASP A 527 -38.66 -2.55 3.43
CA ASP A 527 -38.50 -3.94 2.97
C ASP A 527 -37.00 -4.30 2.89
N GLU A 528 -36.14 -3.40 2.41
CA GLU A 528 -34.67 -3.56 2.44
C GLU A 528 -34.17 -3.74 3.88
N GLN A 529 -34.66 -2.93 4.83
CA GLN A 529 -34.32 -3.07 6.24
C GLN A 529 -34.71 -4.46 6.78
N LEU A 530 -35.91 -4.94 6.45
CA LEU A 530 -36.44 -6.22 6.94
C LEU A 530 -35.81 -7.44 6.28
N GLU A 531 -35.37 -7.34 5.02
CA GLU A 531 -34.56 -8.35 4.32
C GLU A 531 -33.16 -8.43 4.96
N CYS A 532 -32.51 -7.28 5.18
CA CYS A 532 -31.23 -7.19 5.89
C CYS A 532 -31.29 -7.79 7.30
N MET A 533 -32.38 -7.56 8.04
CA MET A 533 -32.58 -8.18 9.36
C MET A 533 -32.80 -9.70 9.29
N GLU A 534 -33.39 -10.24 8.21
CA GLU A 534 -33.53 -11.70 8.01
C GLU A 534 -32.18 -12.34 7.64
N ASP A 535 -31.44 -11.75 6.69
CA ASP A 535 -30.12 -12.21 6.23
C ASP A 535 -29.08 -12.30 7.36
N TYR A 536 -29.11 -11.34 8.31
CA TYR A 536 -28.22 -11.35 9.47
C TYR A 536 -28.80 -12.06 10.72
N GLY A 537 -29.98 -12.68 10.62
CA GLY A 537 -30.59 -13.46 11.70
C GLY A 537 -31.02 -12.64 12.93
N LEU A 538 -31.44 -11.39 12.71
CA LEU A 538 -31.83 -10.43 13.77
C LEU A 538 -33.31 -10.57 14.16
N ASP A 539 -33.79 -11.82 14.28
CA ASP A 539 -35.22 -12.18 14.42
C ASP A 539 -35.99 -11.32 15.44
N SER A 540 -35.41 -11.11 16.63
CA SER A 540 -36.08 -10.38 17.72
C SER A 540 -36.30 -8.89 17.38
N GLY A 541 -35.31 -8.26 16.74
CA GLY A 541 -35.46 -6.89 16.26
C GLY A 541 -36.38 -6.80 15.04
N ARG A 542 -36.33 -7.81 14.15
CA ARG A 542 -37.20 -7.88 12.98
C ARG A 542 -38.68 -7.94 13.36
N ILE A 543 -39.01 -8.78 14.36
CA ILE A 543 -40.36 -8.84 14.94
C ILE A 543 -40.75 -7.47 15.52
N HIS A 544 -39.87 -6.81 16.28
CA HIS A 544 -40.14 -5.49 16.84
C HIS A 544 -40.44 -4.43 15.76
N VAL A 545 -39.62 -4.34 14.72
CA VAL A 545 -39.81 -3.40 13.60
C VAL A 545 -41.13 -3.68 12.86
N LEU A 546 -41.47 -4.96 12.61
CA LEU A 546 -42.75 -5.35 12.02
C LEU A 546 -43.96 -4.97 12.90
N GLU A 547 -43.84 -5.06 14.23
CA GLU A 547 -44.88 -4.64 15.18
C GLU A 547 -45.07 -3.12 15.18
N GLN A 548 -44.00 -2.32 15.21
CA GLN A 548 -44.08 -0.84 15.17
C GLN A 548 -44.75 -0.36 13.87
N HIS A 549 -44.36 -0.94 12.74
CA HIS A 549 -44.91 -0.61 11.41
C HIS A 549 -46.25 -1.30 11.09
N GLN A 550 -46.89 -1.94 12.08
CA GLN A 550 -48.23 -2.55 11.96
C GLN A 550 -48.33 -3.67 10.90
N ARG A 551 -47.19 -4.28 10.52
CA ARG A 551 -47.09 -5.40 9.57
C ARG A 551 -47.43 -6.74 10.26
N HIS A 552 -48.62 -6.80 10.84
CA HIS A 552 -49.01 -7.82 11.81
C HIS A 552 -48.92 -9.27 11.29
N GLU A 553 -49.29 -9.53 10.03
CA GLU A 553 -49.23 -10.89 9.46
C GLU A 553 -47.78 -11.39 9.29
N GLU A 554 -46.86 -10.48 8.96
CA GLU A 554 -45.44 -10.77 8.82
C GLU A 554 -44.75 -10.88 10.18
N ALA A 555 -45.17 -10.07 11.18
CA ALA A 555 -44.75 -10.24 12.57
C ALA A 555 -45.17 -11.62 13.12
N ILE A 556 -46.37 -12.09 12.78
CA ILE A 556 -46.86 -13.44 13.10
C ILE A 556 -45.99 -14.51 12.42
N GLU A 557 -45.66 -14.35 11.15
CA GLU A 557 -44.79 -15.30 10.44
C GLU A 557 -43.37 -15.32 11.00
N ALA A 558 -42.74 -14.17 11.25
CA ALA A 558 -41.41 -14.06 11.85
C ALA A 558 -41.36 -14.70 13.25
N THR A 559 -42.35 -14.40 14.10
CA THR A 559 -42.45 -14.99 15.45
C THR A 559 -42.66 -16.51 15.38
N ALA A 560 -43.44 -17.00 14.41
CA ALA A 560 -43.62 -18.43 14.20
C ALA A 560 -42.33 -19.11 13.69
N VAL A 561 -41.58 -18.47 12.78
CA VAL A 561 -40.27 -18.96 12.31
C VAL A 561 -39.29 -19.09 13.47
N ALA A 562 -39.18 -18.08 14.33
CA ALA A 562 -38.37 -18.13 15.55
C ALA A 562 -38.83 -19.26 16.50
N ALA A 563 -40.14 -19.44 16.68
CA ALA A 563 -40.69 -20.54 17.49
C ALA A 563 -40.38 -21.92 16.90
N PHE A 564 -40.40 -22.09 15.58
CA PHE A 564 -39.97 -23.33 14.90
C PHE A 564 -38.46 -23.56 15.06
N GLY A 565 -37.63 -22.51 14.95
CA GLY A 565 -36.18 -22.59 15.17
C GLY A 565 -35.81 -23.00 16.60
N ALA A 566 -36.56 -22.52 17.58
CA ALA A 566 -36.46 -22.94 18.99
C ALA A 566 -37.06 -24.34 19.27
N GLY A 567 -37.55 -25.06 18.26
CA GLY A 567 -38.17 -26.38 18.38
C GLY A 567 -39.59 -26.39 18.97
N ASN A 568 -40.20 -25.22 19.22
CA ASN A 568 -41.56 -25.11 19.76
C ASN A 568 -42.61 -25.16 18.64
N THR A 569 -42.73 -26.32 18.01
CA THR A 569 -43.58 -26.51 16.82
C THR A 569 -45.06 -26.27 17.07
N ILE A 570 -45.56 -26.54 18.29
CA ILE A 570 -46.96 -26.29 18.65
C ILE A 570 -47.25 -24.78 18.66
N GLU A 571 -46.36 -23.97 19.23
CA GLU A 571 -46.53 -22.52 19.28
C GLU A 571 -46.37 -21.88 17.90
N GLY A 572 -45.41 -22.33 17.08
CA GLY A 572 -45.29 -21.87 15.69
C GLY A 572 -46.54 -22.16 14.84
N VAL A 573 -47.17 -23.33 15.02
CA VAL A 573 -48.48 -23.65 14.39
C VAL A 573 -49.60 -22.78 14.96
N ARG A 574 -49.64 -22.54 16.28
CA ARG A 574 -50.64 -21.69 16.94
C ARG A 574 -50.58 -20.24 16.43
N LEU A 575 -49.38 -19.70 16.27
CA LEU A 575 -49.13 -18.35 15.76
C LEU A 575 -49.59 -18.23 14.30
N LEU A 576 -49.09 -19.09 13.40
CA LEU A 576 -49.52 -19.06 11.99
C LEU A 576 -51.03 -19.29 11.79
N HIS A 577 -51.70 -20.01 12.70
CA HIS A 577 -53.17 -20.15 12.67
C HIS A 577 -53.93 -18.89 13.12
N SER A 578 -53.30 -18.00 13.89
CA SER A 578 -53.91 -16.73 14.32
C SER A 578 -53.78 -15.59 13.29
N SER A 579 -53.13 -15.86 12.16
CA SER A 579 -53.05 -14.99 10.98
C SER A 579 -54.39 -14.86 10.25
N ASN A 580 -54.63 -13.72 9.58
CA ASN A 580 -55.75 -13.54 8.65
C ASN A 580 -55.40 -13.90 7.19
N ASP A 581 -54.13 -14.15 6.83
CA ASP A 581 -53.75 -14.64 5.49
C ASP A 581 -54.01 -16.16 5.39
N PRO A 582 -54.90 -16.63 4.50
CA PRO A 582 -55.13 -18.05 4.26
C PRO A 582 -53.86 -18.84 3.90
N LYS A 583 -52.82 -18.19 3.32
CA LYS A 583 -51.53 -18.84 3.04
C LYS A 583 -50.78 -19.21 4.31
N LEU A 584 -50.75 -18.32 5.32
CA LEU A 584 -50.07 -18.57 6.58
C LEU A 584 -50.83 -19.62 7.40
N VAL A 585 -52.15 -19.57 7.41
CA VAL A 585 -52.99 -20.61 8.03
C VAL A 585 -52.80 -21.98 7.35
N HIS A 586 -52.66 -22.03 6.02
CA HIS A 586 -52.32 -23.26 5.30
C HIS A 586 -50.85 -23.70 5.53
N ARG A 587 -49.90 -22.77 5.68
CA ARG A 587 -48.52 -23.04 6.12
C ARG A 587 -48.50 -23.66 7.52
N ALA A 588 -49.42 -23.28 8.41
CA ALA A 588 -49.62 -23.91 9.72
C ALA A 588 -50.11 -25.37 9.61
N VAL A 589 -51.07 -25.65 8.72
CA VAL A 589 -51.52 -27.02 8.39
C VAL A 589 -50.35 -27.88 7.92
N LYS A 590 -49.58 -27.39 6.94
CA LYS A 590 -48.40 -28.09 6.43
C LYS A 590 -47.35 -28.34 7.52
N LYS A 591 -47.05 -27.34 8.36
CA LYS A 591 -46.08 -27.48 9.47
C LYS A 591 -46.54 -28.48 10.53
N ALA A 592 -47.84 -28.55 10.82
CA ALA A 592 -48.40 -29.56 11.71
C ALA A 592 -48.28 -31.00 11.14
N LEU A 593 -48.42 -31.16 9.83
CA LEU A 593 -48.23 -32.44 9.14
C LEU A 593 -46.76 -32.85 9.06
N GLU A 594 -45.86 -31.94 8.69
CA GLU A 594 -44.40 -32.15 8.74
C GLU A 594 -43.95 -32.60 10.14
N ALA A 595 -44.51 -32.02 11.19
CA ALA A 595 -44.26 -32.41 12.58
C ALA A 595 -44.77 -33.83 12.90
N LEU A 596 -45.95 -34.22 12.39
CA LEU A 596 -46.47 -35.58 12.56
C LEU A 596 -45.62 -36.63 11.82
N TRP A 597 -45.06 -36.33 10.65
CA TRP A 597 -44.07 -37.21 10.00
C TRP A 597 -42.79 -37.41 10.83
N ILE A 598 -42.33 -36.38 11.54
CA ILE A 598 -41.19 -36.49 12.46
C ILE A 598 -41.54 -37.33 13.70
N LEU A 599 -42.77 -37.19 14.23
CA LEU A 599 -43.25 -37.95 15.39
C LEU A 599 -43.59 -39.42 15.06
N PHE A 600 -43.95 -39.75 13.81
CA PHE A 600 -44.26 -41.10 13.35
C PHE A 600 -43.28 -41.59 12.28
N PRO A 601 -42.00 -41.84 12.63
CA PRO A 601 -40.99 -42.31 11.67
C PRO A 601 -41.27 -43.75 11.20
N LEU A 602 -40.85 -44.05 9.97
CA LEU A 602 -41.03 -45.36 9.31
C LEU A 602 -40.28 -46.53 9.96
N SER A 603 -39.36 -46.26 10.88
CA SER A 603 -38.50 -47.25 11.54
C SER A 603 -38.78 -47.34 13.04
N ARG A 604 -39.31 -48.49 13.48
CA ARG A 604 -39.44 -48.95 14.87
C ARG A 604 -40.09 -47.93 15.84
N GLN A 605 -41.41 -48.01 15.94
CA GLN A 605 -42.21 -47.24 16.89
C GLN A 605 -41.66 -47.37 18.33
N VAL A 606 -41.33 -46.24 18.94
CA VAL A 606 -41.10 -46.07 20.38
C VAL A 606 -42.10 -45.01 20.85
N ASP A 607 -43.17 -45.46 21.50
CA ASP A 607 -44.15 -44.72 22.31
C ASP A 607 -44.75 -43.41 21.73
N SER A 608 -44.57 -43.13 20.42
CA SER A 608 -45.04 -41.88 19.79
C SER A 608 -46.55 -41.72 19.72
N ALA A 609 -47.30 -42.83 19.85
CA ALA A 609 -48.76 -42.83 19.96
C ALA A 609 -49.27 -42.42 21.36
N ASP A 610 -48.38 -42.18 22.33
CA ASP A 610 -48.70 -41.65 23.66
C ASP A 610 -48.03 -40.25 23.87
N ASN A 611 -47.60 -39.58 22.80
CA ASN A 611 -46.97 -38.27 22.84
C ASN A 611 -48.03 -37.14 22.80
N PRO A 612 -48.14 -36.25 23.81
CA PRO A 612 -49.17 -35.20 23.85
C PRO A 612 -49.03 -34.16 22.74
N ALA A 613 -47.85 -34.01 22.12
CA ALA A 613 -47.70 -33.15 20.94
C ALA A 613 -48.40 -33.75 19.72
N ALA A 614 -48.39 -35.09 19.55
CA ALA A 614 -49.10 -35.75 18.46
C ALA A 614 -50.62 -35.59 18.62
N GLU A 615 -51.15 -35.76 19.84
CA GLU A 615 -52.57 -35.52 20.13
C GLU A 615 -52.97 -34.07 19.83
N THR A 616 -52.17 -33.09 20.29
CA THR A 616 -52.41 -31.65 20.07
C THR A 616 -52.43 -31.30 18.57
N LEU A 617 -51.47 -31.79 17.79
CA LEU A 617 -51.38 -31.54 16.35
C LEU A 617 -52.50 -32.24 15.57
N ILE A 618 -52.86 -33.48 15.94
CA ILE A 618 -54.00 -34.20 15.36
C ILE A 618 -55.31 -33.47 15.70
N GLN A 619 -55.47 -32.93 16.90
CA GLN A 619 -56.65 -32.16 17.29
C GLN A 619 -56.74 -30.84 16.50
N TYR A 620 -55.63 -30.10 16.38
CA TYR A 620 -55.54 -28.88 15.57
C TYR A 620 -55.99 -29.12 14.13
N LEU A 621 -55.41 -30.12 13.45
CA LEU A 621 -55.77 -30.49 12.08
C LEU A 621 -57.20 -31.04 11.98
N SER A 622 -57.70 -31.68 13.04
CA SER A 622 -59.08 -32.21 13.10
C SER A 622 -60.15 -31.12 13.17
N ASN A 623 -59.82 -29.96 13.74
CA ASN A 623 -60.72 -28.81 13.81
C ASN A 623 -60.71 -27.97 12.52
N ASN A 624 -59.70 -28.15 11.67
CA ASN A 624 -59.42 -27.31 10.48
C ASN A 624 -59.56 -28.06 9.14
N LEU A 625 -60.39 -29.11 9.10
CA LEU A 625 -60.55 -30.01 7.93
C LEU A 625 -60.91 -29.30 6.62
N GLU A 626 -61.53 -28.12 6.67
CA GLU A 626 -61.92 -27.33 5.50
C GLU A 626 -60.73 -26.65 4.80
N ILE A 627 -59.57 -26.57 5.48
CA ILE A 627 -58.33 -25.93 5.00
C ILE A 627 -57.37 -26.98 4.39
N LEU A 628 -57.57 -28.27 4.71
CA LEU A 628 -56.74 -29.36 4.20
C LEU A 628 -57.09 -29.69 2.75
N THR A 629 -56.07 -29.85 1.91
CA THR A 629 -56.25 -30.47 0.59
C THR A 629 -56.72 -31.92 0.73
N LYS A 630 -57.26 -32.46 -0.38
CA LYS A 630 -57.68 -33.86 -0.44
C LYS A 630 -56.54 -34.84 -0.14
N GLU A 631 -55.28 -34.48 -0.29
CA GLU A 631 -54.15 -35.37 0.01
C GLU A 631 -53.81 -35.32 1.51
N GLU A 632 -53.57 -34.12 2.06
CA GLU A 632 -53.36 -33.86 3.49
C GLU A 632 -54.45 -34.47 4.39
N ALA A 633 -55.71 -34.49 3.93
CA ALA A 633 -56.82 -35.13 4.64
C ALA A 633 -56.63 -36.66 4.81
N HIS A 634 -56.03 -37.36 3.83
CA HIS A 634 -55.69 -38.78 3.97
C HIS A 634 -54.50 -38.99 4.90
N GLU A 635 -53.51 -38.09 4.84
CA GLU A 635 -52.38 -38.04 5.79
C GLU A 635 -52.89 -38.02 7.24
N LEU A 636 -53.81 -37.08 7.53
CA LEU A 636 -54.45 -36.97 8.83
C LEU A 636 -55.26 -38.23 9.20
N GLU A 637 -55.98 -38.87 8.26
CA GLU A 637 -56.63 -40.16 8.54
C GLU A 637 -55.65 -41.26 8.94
N VAL A 638 -54.48 -41.32 8.31
CA VAL A 638 -53.41 -42.26 8.63
C VAL A 638 -52.82 -41.98 10.02
N PHE A 639 -52.43 -40.74 10.31
CA PHE A 639 -51.91 -40.37 11.64
C PHE A 639 -52.94 -40.60 12.75
N ARG A 640 -54.22 -40.25 12.54
CA ARG A 640 -55.33 -40.58 13.46
C ARG A 640 -55.45 -42.08 13.71
N ALA A 641 -55.39 -42.91 12.66
CA ALA A 641 -55.53 -44.36 12.80
C ALA A 641 -54.36 -44.99 13.57
N ILE A 642 -53.14 -44.47 13.38
CA ILE A 642 -51.92 -44.89 14.09
C ILE A 642 -51.97 -44.45 15.56
N HIS A 643 -52.25 -43.17 15.84
CA HIS A 643 -52.38 -42.63 17.20
C HIS A 643 -53.48 -43.34 18.01
N ALA A 644 -54.64 -43.61 17.39
CA ALA A 644 -55.72 -44.38 18.00
C ALA A 644 -55.44 -45.91 18.07
N LYS A 645 -54.22 -46.35 17.73
CA LYS A 645 -53.75 -47.76 17.76
C LYS A 645 -54.71 -48.73 17.04
N SER A 646 -55.40 -48.23 16.00
CA SER A 646 -56.60 -48.84 15.42
C SER A 646 -56.26 -49.81 14.29
N GLN A 647 -55.74 -50.99 14.64
CA GLN A 647 -55.18 -51.96 13.68
C GLN A 647 -56.13 -52.34 12.52
N SER A 648 -57.44 -52.42 12.76
CA SER A 648 -58.43 -52.66 11.69
C SER A 648 -58.51 -51.52 10.67
N ARG A 649 -58.39 -50.25 11.11
CA ARG A 649 -58.42 -49.07 10.24
C ARG A 649 -57.06 -48.82 9.58
N ILE A 650 -55.94 -49.01 10.29
CA ILE A 650 -54.58 -49.00 9.72
C ILE A 650 -54.47 -50.03 8.59
N GLY A 651 -54.88 -51.27 8.84
CA GLY A 651 -54.90 -52.33 7.82
C GLY A 651 -55.91 -52.10 6.70
N SER A 652 -56.91 -51.23 6.87
CA SER A 652 -57.77 -50.81 5.76
C SER A 652 -57.10 -49.74 4.90
N LEU A 653 -56.51 -48.73 5.54
CA LEU A 653 -55.79 -47.63 4.88
C LEU A 653 -54.55 -48.13 4.12
N ALA A 654 -53.78 -49.06 4.70
CA ALA A 654 -52.65 -49.72 4.02
C ALA A 654 -53.07 -50.33 2.67
N ARG A 655 -54.26 -50.94 2.59
CA ARG A 655 -54.78 -51.54 1.35
C ARG A 655 -55.35 -50.50 0.39
N SER A 656 -56.11 -49.49 0.84
CA SER A 656 -56.65 -48.46 -0.06
C SER A 656 -55.55 -47.56 -0.64
N HIS A 657 -54.52 -47.21 0.14
CA HIS A 657 -53.36 -46.49 -0.37
C HIS A 657 -52.43 -47.39 -1.20
N GLY A 658 -52.24 -48.67 -0.79
CA GLY A 658 -51.43 -49.64 -1.53
C GLY A 658 -51.98 -49.99 -2.92
N ILE A 659 -53.30 -50.06 -3.09
CA ILE A 659 -53.94 -50.27 -4.41
C ILE A 659 -53.73 -49.06 -5.33
N LEU A 660 -53.63 -47.85 -4.77
CA LEU A 660 -53.45 -46.59 -5.50
C LEU A 660 -52.01 -46.06 -5.42
N ALA A 661 -51.05 -46.93 -5.07
CA ALA A 661 -49.64 -46.60 -4.89
C ALA A 661 -48.91 -46.36 -6.22
N SER A 662 -49.37 -46.99 -7.30
CA SER A 662 -48.92 -46.77 -8.68
C SER A 662 -49.19 -45.35 -9.19
N ASP A 663 -50.22 -44.70 -8.65
CA ASP A 663 -50.81 -43.50 -9.24
C ASP A 663 -50.24 -42.22 -8.62
N SER A 664 -49.57 -42.33 -7.46
CA SER A 664 -48.84 -41.24 -6.82
C SER A 664 -47.78 -41.77 -5.82
N PRO A 665 -46.52 -41.32 -5.89
CA PRO A 665 -45.48 -41.68 -4.92
C PRO A 665 -45.86 -41.38 -3.46
N TYR A 666 -46.66 -40.33 -3.25
CA TYR A 666 -47.21 -39.94 -1.95
C TYR A 666 -48.11 -41.04 -1.34
N ARG A 667 -48.93 -41.71 -2.16
CA ARG A 667 -49.76 -42.84 -1.72
C ARG A 667 -48.93 -44.07 -1.35
N SER A 668 -47.79 -44.27 -2.01
CA SER A 668 -46.81 -45.28 -1.60
C SER A 668 -46.25 -45.00 -0.19
N ALA A 669 -45.90 -43.75 0.13
CA ALA A 669 -45.41 -43.38 1.46
C ALA A 669 -46.44 -43.64 2.57
N LEU A 670 -47.70 -43.26 2.36
CA LEU A 670 -48.79 -43.54 3.31
C LEU A 670 -49.09 -45.04 3.48
N ALA A 671 -49.03 -45.81 2.39
CA ALA A 671 -49.17 -47.27 2.46
C ALA A 671 -48.02 -47.93 3.24
N LEU A 672 -46.79 -47.45 3.09
CA LEU A 672 -45.62 -47.90 3.85
C LEU A 672 -45.72 -47.52 5.33
N LEU A 673 -46.15 -46.29 5.66
CA LEU A 673 -46.34 -45.86 7.05
C LEU A 673 -47.42 -46.68 7.78
N CYS A 674 -48.54 -46.95 7.11
CA CYS A 674 -49.56 -47.87 7.63
C CYS A 674 -48.99 -49.29 7.81
N SER A 675 -48.22 -49.80 6.84
CA SER A 675 -47.66 -51.16 6.89
C SER A 675 -46.63 -51.33 8.00
N ALA A 676 -45.75 -50.35 8.21
CA ALA A 676 -44.81 -50.32 9.33
C ALA A 676 -45.54 -50.28 10.69
N SER A 677 -46.65 -49.54 10.77
CA SER A 677 -47.51 -49.43 11.96
C SER A 677 -48.43 -50.63 12.20
N PHE A 678 -48.57 -51.51 11.22
CA PHE A 678 -49.38 -52.74 11.28
C PHE A 678 -48.56 -53.97 11.70
N VAL A 679 -47.21 -53.89 11.67
CA VAL A 679 -46.31 -55.05 11.86
C VAL A 679 -45.30 -54.81 12.99
N ALA A 680 -45.78 -54.80 14.23
CA ALA A 680 -44.95 -54.96 15.42
C ALA A 680 -45.77 -55.44 16.65
N PRO A 681 -45.34 -56.48 17.38
CA PRO A 681 -44.59 -57.67 16.95
C PRO A 681 -45.49 -58.93 16.93
N ILE A 682 -45.26 -59.82 15.97
CA ILE A 682 -45.50 -61.25 16.19
C ILE A 682 -44.17 -61.81 16.73
N LEU A 683 -44.25 -62.50 17.88
CA LEU A 683 -43.17 -63.35 18.42
C LEU A 683 -43.26 -64.76 17.81
#